data_AF-A0A922HYG9-F1
#
_entry.id   AF-A0A922HYG9-F1
#
_cell.length_a   1.000
_cell.length_b   1.000
_cell.length_c   1.000
_cell.angle_alpha   90.00
_cell.angle_beta   90.00
_cell.angle_gamma   90.00
#
_symmetry.space_group_name_H-M   'P 1'
#
loop_
_entity.id
_entity.type
_entity.pdbx_description
1 polymer ?
#
loop_
_entity_poly.entity_id
_entity_poly.type
_entity_poly.pdbx_seq_one_letter_code
_entity_poly.pdbx_strand_id
1 'polypeptide(L)'
;MMIVKSSKSLIKQNSFDIIKFSLLLLMFILINQPTGCHSGTVEKKIYHEIQVQNFCFLRFNATNQIGCSDSKFGNEGLIKIINNDNDMEEIKSGQSAYVPVITSKQFNFTTLMAFKKSDHVAGVLVLDYGRPASGFSSDRSCPNQMFDLYTNDDKYGFCRKIQWNKPNPQHYDNGLLYEHWPFPIFFLRNQTDIDWLLNKTAQHQDWPKLAAEFKAPMHGAVDSITCTRRSILSQDSWFSLMPVSFCEPLGGINIYSHTFKLNDSDSLPDNSVVVLATRLDTFSMFDGLAPGADSVMSSLITIIAIAEILYRPDIQSKLINNDNRRSLFIALFDGEAFDYIGSSSAAFQMKEKIFPLPKKRSDEKSLQFDFSKIFQWIEFEQIGLHKISEKLPLYLHKNPGTNSKQLINIIQNESNKFKDLQMNETPDEMPLPPSSVQSFLKLRKDIEHIVITNHRDEFINKYYNSLFDDGSDMMNSIEFKKSYLDRIKSVATLFARVVYQSITGQPLDLDKQADEELISMLMECLLHNSNCKLFSIILQPSNITAESNNDDGDGNGTIYSDSNVKHILPPYPSYVSVYQADPRTKILRQYIRRILNYFTGENMHVAFDKCVSMANSDPYHTYLWQMGQSLLGECVRSNVFTVDCVSPAFDGQTLDIRKSFVDHNEYAAWTESKWDAVSLRIFVQPNPLQQYLIVITGVVISIVFVTLFVYFNRNYQYYFRPMNDTCQTTENLPTCTAENITQTFHDTSGDNRNVVQSSELNIDVNAIIDSGDNRDPTIA
;
A
#
# COMPACT_ATOMS: atom_id res chain seq x y z
N MET A 1 47.06 58.71 38.50
CA MET A 1 45.65 58.48 38.87
C MET A 1 44.81 59.70 38.47
N MET A 2 44.45 59.79 37.19
CA MET A 2 43.45 60.63 36.52
C MET A 2 43.77 60.48 35.02
N ILE A 3 42.79 60.37 34.13
CA ILE A 3 42.90 59.88 32.73
C ILE A 3 42.71 58.34 32.57
N VAL A 4 41.87 57.72 33.41
CA VAL A 4 41.25 56.41 33.11
C VAL A 4 39.70 56.47 33.20
N LYS A 5 39.13 57.66 33.39
CA LYS A 5 37.67 57.85 33.55
C LYS A 5 36.92 58.44 32.36
N SER A 6 37.58 58.82 31.26
CA SER A 6 36.89 59.44 30.10
C SER A 6 36.68 58.50 28.90
N SER A 7 37.46 57.42 28.76
CA SER A 7 37.29 56.44 27.66
C SER A 7 36.20 55.39 27.91
N LYS A 8 35.81 55.14 29.17
CA LYS A 8 34.75 54.18 29.52
C LYS A 8 33.33 54.67 29.23
N SER A 9 33.11 55.98 29.08
CA SER A 9 31.80 56.56 28.76
C SER A 9 31.47 56.48 27.27
N LEU A 10 32.43 56.83 26.40
CA LEU A 10 32.24 56.78 24.94
C LEU A 10 32.20 55.35 24.36
N ILE A 11 32.86 54.38 24.99
CA ILE A 11 32.77 52.96 24.58
C ILE A 11 31.45 52.35 25.04
N LYS A 12 30.94 52.70 26.23
CA LYS A 12 29.63 52.22 26.72
C LYS A 12 28.48 52.69 25.85
N GLN A 13 28.49 53.96 25.43
CA GLN A 13 27.40 54.55 24.63
C GLN A 13 27.37 53.96 23.21
N ASN A 14 28.54 53.79 22.56
CA ASN A 14 28.64 53.12 21.27
C ASN A 14 28.33 51.61 21.31
N SER A 15 28.70 50.91 22.40
CA SER A 15 28.32 49.50 22.56
C SER A 15 26.82 49.32 22.79
N PHE A 16 26.17 50.28 23.45
CA PHE A 16 24.72 50.24 23.70
C PHE A 16 23.91 50.43 22.42
N ASP A 17 24.38 51.26 21.50
CA ASP A 17 23.73 51.48 20.21
C ASP A 17 23.94 50.31 19.23
N ILE A 18 25.10 49.66 19.26
CA ILE A 18 25.35 48.43 18.49
C ILE A 18 24.51 47.25 19.02
N ILE A 19 24.38 47.14 20.35
CA ILE A 19 23.53 46.13 20.98
C ILE A 19 22.05 46.42 20.66
N LYS A 20 21.60 47.67 20.75
CA LYS A 20 20.24 48.06 20.36
C LYS A 20 19.98 47.79 18.88
N PHE A 21 20.91 48.12 17.98
CA PHE A 21 20.77 47.85 16.55
C PHE A 21 20.76 46.34 16.27
N SER A 22 21.62 45.56 16.93
CA SER A 22 21.59 44.09 16.84
C SER A 22 20.28 43.52 17.39
N LEU A 23 19.76 44.05 18.50
CA LEU A 23 18.47 43.64 19.07
C LEU A 23 17.29 44.06 18.19
N LEU A 24 17.38 45.20 17.50
CA LEU A 24 16.35 45.71 16.61
C LEU A 24 16.38 44.96 15.28
N LEU A 25 17.56 44.54 14.81
CA LEU A 25 17.73 43.60 13.69
C LEU A 25 17.22 42.21 14.08
N LEU A 26 17.53 41.72 15.28
CA LEU A 26 17.01 40.44 15.80
C LEU A 26 15.48 40.51 15.94
N MET A 27 14.94 41.60 16.48
CA MET A 27 13.50 41.87 16.52
C MET A 27 12.91 42.01 15.12
N PHE A 28 13.58 42.63 14.16
CA PHE A 28 13.08 42.73 12.79
C PHE A 28 13.07 41.37 12.09
N ILE A 29 14.05 40.50 12.39
CA ILE A 29 14.10 39.10 11.93
C ILE A 29 13.04 38.24 12.66
N LEU A 30 12.74 38.53 13.93
CA LEU A 30 11.73 37.82 14.73
C LEU A 30 10.29 38.33 14.49
N ILE A 31 10.11 39.61 14.12
CA ILE A 31 8.81 40.25 13.82
C ILE A 31 8.46 40.03 12.33
N ASN A 32 9.45 39.94 11.44
CA ASN A 32 9.27 39.35 10.11
C ASN A 32 9.55 37.84 10.17
N GLN A 33 8.97 37.14 11.13
CA GLN A 33 8.53 35.78 10.83
C GLN A 33 7.43 35.97 9.79
N PRO A 34 7.62 35.62 8.51
CA PRO A 34 6.55 35.76 7.54
C PRO A 34 5.39 34.90 8.05
N THR A 35 4.34 35.55 8.54
CA THR A 35 3.00 34.97 8.58
C THR A 35 2.77 34.40 7.19
N GLY A 36 2.71 33.08 7.10
CA GLY A 36 2.91 32.31 5.88
C GLY A 36 2.09 32.80 4.70
N CYS A 37 2.65 33.72 3.92
CA CYS A 37 2.27 33.90 2.54
C CYS A 37 3.07 32.82 1.80
N HIS A 38 2.49 31.63 1.66
CA HIS A 38 3.00 30.59 0.79
C HIS A 38 3.04 31.18 -0.63
N SER A 39 4.18 31.74 -1.03
CA SER A 39 4.43 32.09 -2.43
C SER A 39 4.70 30.79 -3.18
N GLY A 40 3.67 29.97 -3.38
CA GLY A 40 3.73 28.73 -4.15
C GLY A 40 4.16 28.95 -5.61
N THR A 41 4.26 30.20 -6.07
CA THR A 41 4.73 30.57 -7.41
C THR A 41 6.25 30.49 -7.57
N VAL A 42 7.06 30.64 -6.52
CA VAL A 42 8.53 30.45 -6.61
C VAL A 42 8.89 28.98 -6.47
N GLU A 43 8.22 28.26 -5.57
CA GLU A 43 8.42 26.82 -5.40
C GLU A 43 8.16 26.06 -6.71
N LYS A 44 7.05 26.35 -7.39
CA LYS A 44 6.70 25.80 -8.71
C LYS A 44 7.69 26.16 -9.83
N LYS A 45 8.56 27.16 -9.64
CA LYS A 45 9.65 27.50 -10.60
C LYS A 45 10.92 26.70 -10.36
N ILE A 46 11.10 26.14 -9.16
CA ILE A 46 12.33 25.46 -8.75
C ILE A 46 12.12 23.95 -8.77
N TYR A 47 11.02 23.49 -8.17
CA TYR A 47 10.75 22.09 -7.95
C TYR A 47 9.73 21.56 -8.95
N HIS A 48 10.05 20.41 -9.52
CA HIS A 48 9.11 19.55 -10.21
C HIS A 48 8.83 18.35 -9.32
N GLU A 49 7.57 18.21 -8.89
CA GLU A 49 7.15 17.07 -8.09
C GLU A 49 6.71 15.92 -8.99
N ILE A 50 7.28 14.74 -8.75
CA ILE A 50 6.79 13.48 -9.33
C ILE A 50 5.91 12.82 -8.28
N GLN A 51 4.67 12.51 -8.67
CA GLN A 51 3.73 11.79 -7.80
C GLN A 51 4.14 10.32 -7.75
N VAL A 52 4.79 9.92 -6.65
CA VAL A 52 5.26 8.55 -6.47
C VAL A 52 4.22 7.74 -5.72
N GLN A 53 3.65 6.76 -6.43
CA GLN A 53 2.70 5.81 -5.85
C GLN A 53 3.37 4.54 -5.35
N ASN A 54 4.57 4.23 -5.84
CA ASN A 54 5.24 2.96 -5.57
C ASN A 54 6.61 3.22 -4.96
N PHE A 55 6.70 3.05 -3.64
CA PHE A 55 7.92 3.26 -2.88
C PHE A 55 8.20 2.06 -1.99
N CYS A 56 9.47 1.84 -1.70
CA CYS A 56 9.91 0.84 -0.75
C CYS A 56 9.74 1.35 0.68
N PHE A 57 9.23 0.50 1.56
CA PHE A 57 8.92 0.85 2.94
C PHE A 57 9.45 -0.19 3.93
N LEU A 58 9.51 0.21 5.20
CA LEU A 58 10.14 -0.54 6.26
C LEU A 58 9.16 -1.53 6.90
N ARG A 59 9.58 -2.78 7.05
CA ARG A 59 8.90 -3.81 7.83
C ARG A 59 9.86 -4.38 8.86
N PHE A 60 9.33 -5.07 9.86
CA PHE A 60 10.12 -5.72 10.90
C PHE A 60 9.65 -7.14 11.13
N ASN A 61 10.60 -8.01 11.39
CA ASN A 61 10.33 -9.27 12.07
C ASN A 61 10.76 -9.17 13.55
N ALA A 62 10.76 -10.30 14.26
CA ALA A 62 11.14 -10.35 15.68
C ALA A 62 12.56 -9.82 15.97
N THR A 63 13.48 -9.85 15.00
CA THR A 63 14.93 -9.61 15.22
C THR A 63 15.55 -8.56 14.30
N ASN A 64 14.91 -8.21 13.19
CA ASN A 64 15.48 -7.43 12.11
C ASN A 64 14.47 -6.41 11.57
N GLN A 65 15.02 -5.30 11.11
CA GLN A 65 14.38 -4.37 10.19
C GLN A 65 14.71 -4.77 8.74
N ILE A 66 13.73 -4.67 7.85
CA ILE A 66 13.83 -5.03 6.43
C ILE A 66 13.14 -3.98 5.56
N GLY A 67 13.54 -3.87 4.29
CA GLY A 67 13.04 -2.83 3.39
C GLY A 67 13.83 -1.53 3.51
N CYS A 68 13.21 -0.41 3.17
CA CYS A 68 13.92 0.85 2.98
C CYS A 68 13.64 1.87 4.09
N SER A 69 14.67 2.64 4.44
CA SER A 69 14.59 3.78 5.36
C SER A 69 15.26 5.01 4.76
N ASP A 70 15.11 6.16 5.44
CA ASP A 70 15.87 7.36 5.09
C ASP A 70 17.39 7.12 5.11
N SER A 71 18.10 7.87 4.27
CA SER A 71 19.55 7.86 4.20
C SER A 71 20.17 8.62 5.37
N LYS A 72 21.27 8.07 5.91
CA LYS A 72 22.06 8.68 6.98
C LYS A 72 22.63 10.05 6.59
N PHE A 73 22.88 10.26 5.29
CA PHE A 73 23.54 11.46 4.76
C PHE A 73 22.55 12.48 4.19
N GLY A 74 21.25 12.27 4.42
CA GLY A 74 20.17 13.03 3.81
C GLY A 74 19.69 12.37 2.51
N ASN A 75 18.45 12.68 2.15
CA ASN A 75 17.76 12.10 1.02
C ASN A 75 17.84 12.98 -0.25
N GLU A 76 18.82 13.88 -0.32
CA GLU A 76 19.05 14.77 -1.45
C GLU A 76 20.36 14.40 -2.15
N GLY A 77 20.33 14.28 -3.48
CA GLY A 77 21.54 14.02 -4.26
C GLY A 77 21.42 14.31 -5.75
N LEU A 78 22.57 14.37 -6.41
CA LEU A 78 22.68 14.59 -7.84
C LEU A 78 22.18 13.36 -8.61
N ILE A 79 21.29 13.57 -9.58
CA ILE A 79 20.74 12.48 -10.39
C ILE A 79 21.82 11.95 -11.34
N LYS A 80 22.04 10.63 -11.33
CA LYS A 80 22.99 9.95 -12.21
C LYS A 80 22.36 8.71 -12.85
N ILE A 81 22.20 8.72 -14.17
CA ILE A 81 21.74 7.54 -14.92
C ILE A 81 22.88 6.53 -15.03
N ILE A 82 22.59 5.27 -14.72
CA ILE A 82 23.57 4.18 -14.76
C ILE A 82 23.45 3.41 -16.06
N ASN A 83 24.38 3.64 -16.99
CA ASN A 83 24.42 2.94 -18.27
C ASN A 83 25.57 1.92 -18.35
N ASN A 84 26.66 2.16 -17.63
CA ASN A 84 27.87 1.34 -17.68
C ASN A 84 28.60 1.31 -16.32
N ASP A 85 29.66 0.51 -16.24
CA ASP A 85 30.46 0.35 -15.02
C ASP A 85 31.19 1.64 -14.59
N ASN A 86 31.53 2.55 -15.52
CA ASN A 86 32.16 3.82 -15.15
C ASN A 86 31.18 4.72 -14.38
N ASP A 87 29.89 4.73 -14.76
CA ASP A 87 28.86 5.46 -14.03
C ASP A 87 28.69 4.93 -12.60
N MET A 88 28.85 3.60 -12.43
CA MET A 88 28.83 2.95 -11.12
C MET A 88 30.07 3.31 -10.28
N GLU A 89 31.25 3.38 -10.89
CA GLU A 89 32.48 3.80 -10.19
C GLU A 89 32.44 5.28 -9.76
N GLU A 90 31.78 6.15 -10.53
CA GLU A 90 31.56 7.55 -10.12
C GLU A 90 30.75 7.64 -8.82
N ILE A 91 29.72 6.81 -8.64
CA ILE A 91 28.91 6.78 -7.41
C ILE A 91 29.71 6.23 -6.23
N LYS A 92 30.62 5.27 -6.46
CA LYS A 92 31.44 4.69 -5.40
C LYS A 92 32.56 5.61 -4.94
N SER A 93 33.16 6.37 -5.86
CA SER A 93 34.36 7.18 -5.62
C SER A 93 34.11 8.69 -5.55
N GLY A 94 32.89 9.12 -5.86
CA GLY A 94 32.50 10.52 -5.88
C GLY A 94 32.50 11.19 -4.51
N GLN A 95 32.60 12.51 -4.48
CA GLN A 95 32.61 13.30 -3.23
C GLN A 95 31.24 13.89 -2.88
N SER A 96 30.25 13.76 -3.76
CA SER A 96 28.89 14.30 -3.60
C SER A 96 27.90 13.18 -3.33
N ALA A 97 26.73 13.52 -2.77
CA ALA A 97 25.62 12.59 -2.69
C ALA A 97 24.96 12.45 -4.08
N TYR A 98 24.61 11.21 -4.45
CA TYR A 98 24.04 10.84 -5.74
C TYR A 98 22.73 10.09 -5.58
N VAL A 99 21.88 10.22 -6.60
CA VAL A 99 20.65 9.47 -6.80
C VAL A 99 20.81 8.64 -8.08
N PRO A 100 21.29 7.38 -7.97
CA PRO A 100 21.32 6.46 -9.10
C PRO A 100 19.93 6.24 -9.69
N VAL A 101 19.85 6.35 -11.01
CA VAL A 101 18.68 5.98 -11.80
C VAL A 101 19.01 4.72 -12.58
N ILE A 102 18.29 3.65 -12.28
CA ILE A 102 18.45 2.33 -12.88
C ILE A 102 17.14 1.89 -13.54
N THR A 103 17.25 0.98 -14.51
CA THR A 103 16.07 0.30 -15.07
C THR A 103 15.64 -0.86 -14.18
N SER A 104 14.38 -1.27 -14.31
CA SER A 104 13.81 -2.51 -13.75
C SER A 104 14.63 -3.77 -14.07
N LYS A 105 15.39 -3.80 -15.17
CA LYS A 105 16.30 -4.91 -15.53
C LYS A 105 17.62 -4.89 -14.75
N GLN A 106 18.08 -3.72 -14.35
CA GLN A 106 19.27 -3.53 -13.52
C GLN A 106 18.96 -3.63 -12.02
N PHE A 107 17.67 -3.65 -11.65
CA PHE A 107 17.19 -3.82 -10.28
C PHE A 107 17.41 -5.27 -9.80
N ASN A 108 18.54 -5.49 -9.15
CA ASN A 108 18.93 -6.77 -8.57
C ASN A 108 19.81 -6.57 -7.33
N PHE A 109 20.06 -7.67 -6.60
CA PHE A 109 20.85 -7.64 -5.37
C PHE A 109 22.27 -7.09 -5.55
N THR A 110 22.97 -7.50 -6.61
CA THR A 110 24.35 -7.05 -6.88
C THR A 110 24.43 -5.54 -7.07
N THR A 111 23.51 -4.97 -7.86
CA THR A 111 23.42 -3.52 -8.09
C THR A 111 23.12 -2.77 -6.80
N LEU A 112 22.09 -3.18 -6.06
CA LEU A 112 21.69 -2.49 -4.82
C LEU A 112 22.73 -2.63 -3.71
N MET A 113 23.42 -3.77 -3.63
CA MET A 113 24.50 -3.97 -2.68
C MET A 113 25.71 -3.10 -3.01
N ALA A 114 25.98 -2.82 -4.29
CA ALA A 114 27.00 -1.85 -4.69
C ALA A 114 26.64 -0.44 -4.20
N PHE A 115 25.36 -0.05 -4.27
CA PHE A 115 24.89 1.22 -3.71
C PHE A 115 24.95 1.26 -2.19
N LYS A 116 24.53 0.18 -1.49
CA LYS A 116 24.60 0.06 -0.03
C LYS A 116 26.02 0.15 0.54
N LYS A 117 27.04 -0.20 -0.24
CA LYS A 117 28.45 -0.07 0.15
C LYS A 117 29.00 1.35 -0.03
N SER A 118 28.31 2.23 -0.76
CA SER A 118 28.71 3.62 -0.94
C SER A 118 28.04 4.52 0.08
N ASP A 119 28.81 5.35 0.76
CA ASP A 119 28.31 6.40 1.66
C ASP A 119 27.73 7.61 0.89
N HIS A 120 27.75 7.56 -0.45
CA HIS A 120 27.36 8.66 -1.34
C HIS A 120 25.98 8.47 -1.98
N VAL A 121 25.19 7.49 -1.55
CA VAL A 121 23.85 7.25 -2.11
C VAL A 121 22.77 7.87 -1.23
N ALA A 122 22.03 8.83 -1.77
CA ALA A 122 20.93 9.51 -1.10
C ALA A 122 19.56 8.81 -1.29
N GLY A 123 19.40 8.08 -2.39
CA GLY A 123 18.17 7.38 -2.78
C GLY A 123 18.32 6.73 -4.15
N VAL A 124 17.43 5.82 -4.52
CA VAL A 124 17.47 5.11 -5.81
C VAL A 124 16.16 5.29 -6.56
N LEU A 125 16.23 5.64 -7.84
CA LEU A 125 15.08 5.62 -8.75
C LEU A 125 15.16 4.40 -9.66
N VAL A 126 14.08 3.63 -9.69
CA VAL A 126 13.93 2.47 -10.57
C VAL A 126 12.88 2.80 -11.63
N LEU A 127 13.28 2.80 -12.89
CA LEU A 127 12.40 3.09 -14.02
C LEU A 127 11.80 1.78 -14.58
N ASP A 128 10.50 1.75 -14.79
CA ASP A 128 9.80 0.61 -15.40
C ASP A 128 10.13 0.49 -16.89
N TYR A 129 11.18 -0.27 -17.21
CA TYR A 129 11.62 -0.57 -18.58
C TYR A 129 11.50 -2.06 -18.89
N GLY A 130 10.35 -2.61 -18.53
CA GLY A 130 9.97 -4.01 -18.76
C GLY A 130 10.62 -4.99 -17.78
N ARG A 131 10.28 -6.27 -17.93
CA ARG A 131 10.68 -7.32 -16.98
C ARG A 131 12.06 -7.93 -17.25
N PRO A 132 12.77 -8.40 -16.20
CA PRO A 132 13.98 -9.21 -16.35
C PRO A 132 13.67 -10.59 -16.96
N ALA A 133 14.13 -10.86 -18.19
CA ALA A 133 13.84 -12.12 -18.89
C ALA A 133 14.40 -13.38 -18.17
N SER A 134 15.45 -13.21 -17.36
CA SER A 134 15.99 -14.26 -16.51
C SER A 134 15.04 -14.66 -15.37
N GLY A 135 14.05 -13.82 -15.01
CA GLY A 135 13.25 -13.96 -13.80
C GLY A 135 13.75 -13.08 -12.66
N PHE A 136 12.86 -12.71 -11.75
CA PHE A 136 13.15 -11.88 -10.58
C PHE A 136 12.10 -12.12 -9.46
N SER A 137 12.57 -12.55 -8.30
CA SER A 137 11.78 -12.69 -7.08
C SER A 137 12.39 -11.85 -5.96
N SER A 138 11.53 -11.19 -5.17
CA SER A 138 11.96 -10.42 -3.98
C SER A 138 12.07 -11.30 -2.72
N ASP A 139 11.53 -12.51 -2.77
CA ASP A 139 11.48 -13.46 -1.66
C ASP A 139 12.76 -14.31 -1.57
N ARG A 140 12.90 -15.08 -0.49
CA ARG A 140 13.95 -16.06 -0.25
C ARG A 140 13.82 -17.25 -1.19
N SER A 141 14.92 -18.00 -1.33
CA SER A 141 14.89 -19.30 -2.00
C SER A 141 14.11 -20.37 -1.24
N CYS A 142 13.99 -20.22 0.08
CA CYS A 142 13.13 -21.01 0.93
C CYS A 142 12.11 -20.08 1.62
N PRO A 143 10.94 -19.85 1.01
CA PRO A 143 9.88 -19.05 1.62
C PRO A 143 9.41 -19.67 2.94
N ASN A 144 9.12 -18.81 3.93
CA ASN A 144 8.61 -19.19 5.26
C ASN A 144 9.44 -20.22 6.07
N GLN A 145 10.72 -20.42 5.72
CA GLN A 145 11.57 -21.48 6.28
C GLN A 145 11.70 -21.51 7.81
N MET A 146 11.45 -20.38 8.49
CA MET A 146 11.56 -20.29 9.94
C MET A 146 10.32 -20.86 10.63
N PHE A 147 9.18 -20.88 9.94
CA PHE A 147 7.88 -21.27 10.48
C PHE A 147 7.19 -22.31 9.59
N ASP A 148 7.92 -23.07 8.78
CA ASP A 148 7.38 -24.19 8.03
C ASP A 148 7.21 -25.44 8.94
N LEU A 149 6.67 -26.53 8.40
CA LEU A 149 6.50 -27.80 9.14
C LEU A 149 7.84 -28.45 9.53
N TYR A 150 8.89 -28.15 8.77
CA TYR A 150 10.18 -28.83 8.78
C TYR A 150 11.28 -28.03 9.50
N THR A 151 11.01 -26.86 10.09
CA THR A 151 12.03 -25.99 10.71
C THR A 151 13.02 -26.76 11.60
N ASN A 152 12.52 -27.70 12.40
CA ASN A 152 13.30 -28.50 13.34
C ASN A 152 13.65 -29.92 12.82
N ASP A 153 13.43 -30.19 11.54
CA ASP A 153 13.71 -31.49 10.89
C ASP A 153 15.12 -31.50 10.28
N ASP A 154 15.92 -32.52 10.60
CA ASP A 154 17.31 -32.63 10.14
C ASP A 154 17.43 -32.85 8.62
N LYS A 155 16.44 -33.49 8.00
CA LYS A 155 16.46 -33.87 6.58
C LYS A 155 15.88 -32.77 5.69
N TYR A 156 14.79 -32.15 6.12
CA TYR A 156 14.01 -31.22 5.29
C TYR A 156 14.11 -29.76 5.71
N GLY A 157 14.50 -29.48 6.96
CA GLY A 157 14.52 -28.12 7.50
C GLY A 157 15.37 -27.16 6.68
N PHE A 158 14.96 -25.89 6.64
CA PHE A 158 15.59 -24.82 5.86
C PHE A 158 15.75 -25.17 4.37
N CYS A 159 14.78 -25.90 3.80
CA CYS A 159 14.80 -26.34 2.41
C CYS A 159 16.10 -27.07 1.99
N ARG A 160 16.74 -27.82 2.90
CA ARG A 160 17.98 -28.56 2.58
C ARG A 160 17.85 -29.49 1.37
N LYS A 161 16.64 -30.04 1.15
CA LYS A 161 16.38 -30.97 0.05
C LYS A 161 15.96 -30.27 -1.25
N ILE A 162 15.09 -29.26 -1.18
CA ILE A 162 14.55 -28.54 -2.34
C ILE A 162 14.46 -27.07 -1.99
N GLN A 163 15.14 -26.25 -2.77
CA GLN A 163 15.00 -24.80 -2.73
C GLN A 163 13.90 -24.42 -3.73
N TRP A 164 12.74 -24.01 -3.23
CA TRP A 164 11.54 -23.83 -4.04
C TRP A 164 11.63 -22.63 -5.00
N ASN A 165 12.25 -21.53 -4.58
CA ASN A 165 12.26 -20.27 -5.33
C ASN A 165 13.67 -19.92 -5.83
N LYS A 166 14.06 -20.42 -7.01
CA LYS A 166 15.37 -20.11 -7.62
C LYS A 166 15.26 -19.59 -9.06
N PRO A 167 14.49 -18.52 -9.29
CA PRO A 167 14.06 -18.08 -10.63
C PRO A 167 15.20 -17.86 -11.62
N ASN A 168 16.41 -17.56 -11.13
CA ASN A 168 17.63 -17.52 -11.92
C ASN A 168 18.88 -17.86 -11.07
N PRO A 169 20.02 -18.21 -11.69
CA PRO A 169 21.26 -18.56 -10.97
C PRO A 169 21.88 -17.44 -10.14
N GLN A 170 21.48 -16.17 -10.35
CA GLN A 170 21.97 -15.00 -9.62
C GLN A 170 21.01 -14.57 -8.50
N HIS A 171 19.94 -15.32 -8.27
CA HIS A 171 18.98 -15.02 -7.21
C HIS A 171 19.67 -15.08 -5.84
N TYR A 172 19.39 -14.08 -5.01
CA TYR A 172 19.96 -13.99 -3.68
C TYR A 172 19.12 -14.85 -2.73
N ASP A 173 19.71 -15.94 -2.21
CA ASP A 173 18.97 -16.95 -1.42
C ASP A 173 18.20 -16.37 -0.21
N ASN A 174 18.67 -15.27 0.40
CA ASN A 174 17.98 -14.61 1.52
C ASN A 174 16.87 -13.63 1.10
N GLY A 175 16.68 -13.41 -0.20
CA GLY A 175 15.67 -12.53 -0.78
C GLY A 175 16.01 -11.04 -0.67
N LEU A 176 15.67 -10.27 -1.70
CA LEU A 176 15.94 -8.84 -1.76
C LEU A 176 15.12 -8.03 -0.74
N LEU A 177 13.90 -8.48 -0.46
CA LEU A 177 12.99 -7.84 0.50
C LEU A 177 13.57 -7.87 1.93
N TYR A 178 14.24 -8.95 2.30
CA TYR A 178 14.67 -9.21 3.68
C TYR A 178 15.98 -8.49 4.05
N GLU A 179 16.51 -7.68 3.14
CA GLU A 179 17.62 -6.78 3.42
C GLU A 179 17.13 -5.42 3.88
N HIS A 180 17.87 -4.81 4.80
CA HIS A 180 17.68 -3.40 5.13
C HIS A 180 18.47 -2.53 4.14
N TRP A 181 17.78 -1.61 3.47
CA TRP A 181 18.34 -0.63 2.53
C TRP A 181 18.34 0.75 3.21
N PRO A 182 19.53 1.30 3.55
CA PRO A 182 19.65 2.55 4.29
C PRO A 182 19.49 3.79 3.38
N PHE A 183 18.54 3.73 2.45
CA PHE A 183 18.16 4.80 1.55
C PHE A 183 16.77 4.48 0.94
N PRO A 184 15.99 5.50 0.56
CA PRO A 184 14.71 5.31 -0.12
C PRO A 184 14.90 4.75 -1.54
N ILE A 185 14.00 3.87 -1.96
CA ILE A 185 13.96 3.32 -3.31
C ILE A 185 12.55 3.54 -3.87
N PHE A 186 12.42 4.33 -4.92
CA PHE A 186 11.14 4.62 -5.58
C PHE A 186 11.08 3.96 -6.97
N PHE A 187 9.91 3.41 -7.31
CA PHE A 187 9.65 2.77 -8.58
C PHE A 187 8.73 3.65 -9.43
N LEU A 188 9.20 4.09 -10.60
CA LEU A 188 8.47 4.98 -11.49
C LEU A 188 7.87 4.17 -12.65
N ARG A 189 6.55 4.25 -12.83
CA ARG A 189 5.79 3.57 -13.90
C ARG A 189 5.21 4.51 -14.95
N ASN A 190 4.94 5.76 -14.58
CA ASN A 190 4.35 6.72 -15.50
C ASN A 190 5.36 7.08 -16.59
N GLN A 191 5.09 6.65 -17.81
CA GLN A 191 5.99 6.87 -18.94
C GLN A 191 6.27 8.37 -19.19
N THR A 192 5.29 9.24 -18.93
CA THR A 192 5.45 10.69 -19.09
C THR A 192 6.50 11.25 -18.13
N ASP A 193 6.46 10.82 -16.87
CA ASP A 193 7.41 11.26 -15.84
C ASP A 193 8.81 10.68 -16.09
N ILE A 194 8.87 9.43 -16.56
CA ILE A 194 10.12 8.76 -16.96
C ILE A 194 10.78 9.52 -18.13
N ASP A 195 10.03 9.79 -19.20
CA ASP A 195 10.54 10.48 -20.39
C ASP A 195 10.99 11.92 -20.05
N TRP A 196 10.22 12.61 -19.19
CA TRP A 196 10.59 13.93 -18.68
C TRP A 196 11.91 13.90 -17.90
N LEU A 197 12.05 12.96 -16.96
CA LEU A 197 13.25 12.81 -16.13
C LEU A 197 14.49 12.56 -17.00
N LEU A 198 14.40 11.63 -17.95
CA LEU A 198 15.51 11.28 -18.84
C LEU A 198 15.92 12.46 -19.73
N ASN A 199 14.95 13.15 -20.34
CA ASN A 199 15.21 14.33 -21.17
C ASN A 199 15.85 15.47 -20.35
N LYS A 200 15.32 15.74 -19.15
CA LYS A 200 15.89 16.78 -18.27
C LYS A 200 17.28 16.44 -17.78
N THR A 201 17.55 15.17 -17.47
CA THR A 201 18.89 14.73 -17.08
C THR A 201 19.88 14.87 -18.24
N ALA A 202 19.45 14.65 -19.49
CA ALA A 202 20.29 14.87 -20.67
C ALA A 202 20.61 16.36 -20.90
N GLN A 203 19.69 17.28 -20.56
CA GLN A 203 19.90 18.73 -20.65
C GLN A 203 20.89 19.26 -19.59
N HIS A 204 21.03 18.56 -18.46
CA HIS A 204 21.79 18.99 -17.28
C HIS A 204 22.97 18.05 -16.96
N GLN A 205 23.74 17.65 -17.98
CA GLN A 205 24.97 16.84 -17.80
C GLN A 205 26.07 17.63 -17.08
N ASP A 206 26.23 18.90 -17.44
CA ASP A 206 27.16 19.85 -16.82
C ASP A 206 26.44 20.77 -15.83
N TRP A 207 27.20 21.51 -15.02
CA TRP A 207 26.61 22.49 -14.12
C TRP A 207 25.84 23.58 -14.88
N PRO A 208 24.63 23.96 -14.43
CA PRO A 208 23.95 23.48 -13.22
C PRO A 208 23.33 22.09 -13.41
N LYS A 209 23.53 21.19 -12.43
CA LYS A 209 23.14 19.77 -12.51
C LYS A 209 21.73 19.54 -11.98
N LEU A 210 21.14 18.39 -12.31
CA LEU A 210 19.85 17.97 -11.77
C LEU A 210 20.03 17.20 -10.46
N ALA A 211 19.21 17.50 -9.46
CA ALA A 211 19.17 16.83 -8.17
C ALA A 211 17.75 16.35 -7.86
N ALA A 212 17.65 15.32 -7.02
CA ALA A 212 16.40 14.81 -6.50
C ALA A 212 16.46 14.78 -4.97
N GLU A 213 15.31 15.03 -4.35
CA GLU A 213 15.09 14.87 -2.92
C GLU A 213 13.91 13.95 -2.66
N PHE A 214 14.14 12.97 -1.80
CA PHE A 214 13.14 11.99 -1.38
C PHE A 214 12.62 12.34 0.01
N LYS A 215 11.31 12.32 0.15
CA LYS A 215 10.63 12.32 1.44
C LYS A 215 9.93 10.98 1.61
N ALA A 216 10.44 10.12 2.49
CA ALA A 216 9.84 8.82 2.79
C ALA A 216 10.03 8.46 4.29
N PRO A 217 9.54 9.30 5.22
CA PRO A 217 9.81 9.14 6.64
C PRO A 217 9.17 7.86 7.18
N MET A 218 10.01 6.97 7.72
CA MET A 218 9.59 5.73 8.39
C MET A 218 9.70 5.92 9.91
N HIS A 219 8.60 5.79 10.63
CA HIS A 219 8.54 6.06 12.07
C HIS A 219 9.11 4.91 12.93
N GLY A 220 8.98 3.67 12.47
CA GLY A 220 9.45 2.47 13.14
C GLY A 220 10.97 2.29 13.04
N ALA A 221 11.56 1.51 13.96
CA ALA A 221 12.98 1.16 13.90
C ALA A 221 13.29 -0.14 14.67
N VAL A 222 14.44 -0.74 14.34
CA VAL A 222 15.08 -1.89 15.02
C VAL A 222 14.42 -3.23 14.71
N ASP A 223 13.30 -3.54 15.35
CA ASP A 223 12.59 -4.83 15.25
C ASP A 223 11.14 -4.69 15.74
N SER A 224 10.30 -5.72 15.50
CA SER A 224 8.89 -5.70 15.90
C SER A 224 8.71 -5.52 17.42
N ILE A 225 9.58 -6.12 18.24
CA ILE A 225 9.48 -6.06 19.71
C ILE A 225 9.68 -4.63 20.20
N THR A 226 10.76 -4.00 19.74
CA THR A 226 11.16 -2.64 20.08
C THR A 226 10.14 -1.65 19.55
N CYS A 227 9.68 -1.83 18.31
CA CYS A 227 8.76 -0.93 17.68
C CYS A 227 7.36 -0.99 18.34
N THR A 228 6.78 -2.17 18.53
CA THR A 228 5.49 -2.34 19.24
C THR A 228 5.54 -1.78 20.65
N ARG A 229 6.61 -2.09 21.41
CA ARG A 229 6.79 -1.54 22.76
C ARG A 229 6.82 -0.01 22.77
N ARG A 230 7.48 0.62 21.78
CA ARG A 230 7.51 2.08 21.66
C ARG A 230 6.14 2.65 21.29
N SER A 231 5.40 2.00 20.40
CA SER A 231 4.04 2.39 20.03
C SER A 231 3.11 2.38 21.25
N ILE A 232 3.11 1.28 22.02
CA ILE A 232 2.27 1.12 23.22
C ILE A 232 2.66 2.18 24.27
N LEU A 233 3.95 2.33 24.58
CA LEU A 233 4.41 3.35 25.54
C LEU A 233 4.04 4.78 25.12
N SER A 234 4.00 5.07 23.82
CA SER A 234 3.60 6.37 23.29
C SER A 234 2.09 6.58 23.38
N GLN A 235 1.29 5.54 23.15
CA GLN A 235 -0.18 5.57 23.21
C GLN A 235 -0.71 5.61 24.65
N ASP A 236 -0.12 4.83 25.55
CA ASP A 236 -0.58 4.70 26.95
C ASP A 236 0.04 5.74 27.90
N SER A 237 0.99 6.54 27.42
CA SER A 237 1.63 7.58 28.24
C SER A 237 0.73 8.79 28.41
N TRP A 238 0.32 9.04 29.65
CA TRP A 238 -0.43 10.23 30.05
C TRP A 238 0.32 11.56 29.81
N PHE A 239 1.64 11.52 29.60
CA PHE A 239 2.45 12.70 29.27
C PHE A 239 2.53 12.96 27.75
N SER A 240 2.11 12.00 26.92
CA SER A 240 2.14 12.16 25.46
C SER A 240 0.97 13.03 25.03
N LEU A 241 1.22 14.31 24.79
CA LEU A 241 0.20 15.26 24.33
C LEU A 241 -0.31 14.92 22.91
N MET A 242 0.46 14.14 22.15
CA MET A 242 0.11 13.64 20.81
C MET A 242 0.58 12.18 20.69
N PRO A 243 -0.25 11.20 21.09
CA PRO A 243 0.11 9.79 20.99
C PRO A 243 0.33 9.39 19.52
N VAL A 244 1.50 8.82 19.24
CA VAL A 244 1.86 8.31 17.92
C VAL A 244 2.13 6.81 17.99
N SER A 245 1.69 6.08 16.97
CA SER A 245 2.10 4.70 16.75
C SER A 245 3.24 4.68 15.75
N PHE A 246 4.33 3.94 16.04
CA PHE A 246 5.49 3.86 15.16
C PHE A 246 5.38 2.73 14.13
N CYS A 247 4.63 1.69 14.46
CA CYS A 247 4.35 0.54 13.59
C CYS A 247 3.09 -0.19 14.04
N GLU A 248 2.57 -1.02 13.15
CA GLU A 248 1.42 -1.88 13.42
C GLU A 248 1.71 -3.32 12.98
N PRO A 249 1.10 -4.33 13.65
CA PRO A 249 1.23 -5.71 13.23
C PRO A 249 0.66 -5.92 11.83
N LEU A 250 1.32 -6.76 11.03
CA LEU A 250 0.71 -7.26 9.80
C LEU A 250 -0.47 -8.17 10.16
N GLY A 251 -1.57 -8.02 9.43
CA GLY A 251 -2.75 -8.83 9.67
C GLY A 251 -3.75 -8.76 8.53
N GLY A 252 -4.28 -9.90 8.14
CA GLY A 252 -5.14 -10.07 6.98
C GLY A 252 -6.60 -10.30 7.34
N ILE A 253 -7.37 -10.72 6.35
CA ILE A 253 -8.76 -11.15 6.50
C ILE A 253 -8.90 -12.52 5.86
N ASN A 254 -8.98 -13.58 6.68
CA ASN A 254 -9.32 -14.91 6.20
C ASN A 254 -10.77 -14.92 5.74
N ILE A 255 -11.05 -15.60 4.62
CA ILE A 255 -12.40 -15.73 4.06
C ILE A 255 -12.78 -17.20 4.08
N TYR A 256 -13.93 -17.52 4.67
CA TYR A 256 -14.41 -18.88 4.82
C TYR A 256 -15.79 -19.05 4.19
N SER A 257 -16.09 -20.26 3.74
CA SER A 257 -17.44 -20.70 3.37
C SER A 257 -17.64 -22.15 3.81
N HIS A 258 -18.88 -22.53 4.16
CA HIS A 258 -19.16 -23.88 4.63
C HIS A 258 -20.52 -24.42 4.17
N THR A 259 -20.68 -25.74 4.26
CA THR A 259 -21.97 -26.43 4.01
C THR A 259 -22.60 -27.08 5.24
N PHE A 260 -21.90 -27.14 6.38
CA PHE A 260 -22.48 -27.63 7.62
C PHE A 260 -23.44 -26.63 8.25
N LYS A 261 -24.39 -27.13 9.04
CA LYS A 261 -25.39 -26.31 9.74
C LYS A 261 -24.84 -25.81 11.07
N LEU A 262 -24.97 -24.51 11.33
CA LEU A 262 -24.53 -23.88 12.57
C LEU A 262 -25.59 -23.92 13.69
N ASN A 263 -26.86 -24.14 13.32
CA ASN A 263 -28.01 -24.07 14.22
C ASN A 263 -28.40 -25.41 14.85
N ASP A 264 -27.80 -26.52 14.40
CA ASP A 264 -28.07 -27.84 14.97
C ASP A 264 -27.29 -28.02 16.28
N SER A 265 -27.98 -28.52 17.31
CA SER A 265 -27.40 -28.80 18.63
C SER A 265 -26.40 -29.97 18.63
N ASP A 266 -26.35 -30.72 17.54
CA ASP A 266 -25.44 -31.84 17.35
C ASP A 266 -24.04 -31.32 17.03
N SER A 267 -23.04 -31.80 17.76
CA SER A 267 -21.65 -31.53 17.42
C SER A 267 -21.31 -32.14 16.06
N LEU A 268 -20.61 -31.40 15.20
CA LEU A 268 -20.02 -31.95 13.98
C LEU A 268 -19.26 -33.24 14.30
N PRO A 269 -19.47 -34.34 13.55
CA PRO A 269 -18.71 -35.57 13.76
C PRO A 269 -17.22 -35.35 13.56
N ASP A 270 -16.39 -36.11 14.26
CA ASP A 270 -14.95 -36.13 13.97
C ASP A 270 -14.70 -36.69 12.57
N ASN A 271 -13.67 -36.18 11.91
CA ASN A 271 -13.29 -36.57 10.54
C ASN A 271 -14.47 -36.48 9.56
N SER A 272 -15.19 -35.35 9.58
CA SER A 272 -16.35 -35.11 8.69
C SER A 272 -16.14 -33.96 7.69
N VAL A 273 -15.10 -33.14 7.82
CA VAL A 273 -14.94 -31.91 7.03
C VAL A 273 -13.84 -32.04 6.00
N VAL A 274 -14.18 -31.85 4.73
CA VAL A 274 -13.23 -31.71 3.62
C VAL A 274 -12.90 -30.23 3.48
N VAL A 275 -11.62 -29.88 3.61
CA VAL A 275 -11.13 -28.51 3.48
C VAL A 275 -10.61 -28.27 2.06
N LEU A 276 -11.06 -27.17 1.45
CA LEU A 276 -10.59 -26.67 0.18
C LEU A 276 -9.90 -25.32 0.42
N ALA A 277 -8.58 -25.23 0.21
CA ALA A 277 -7.79 -24.08 0.63
C ALA A 277 -6.90 -23.46 -0.45
N THR A 278 -6.61 -22.17 -0.29
CA THR A 278 -5.57 -21.42 -1.04
C THR A 278 -5.17 -20.19 -0.22
N ARG A 279 -3.97 -19.66 -0.48
CA ARG A 279 -3.58 -18.32 -0.03
C ARG A 279 -4.31 -17.18 -0.77
N LEU A 280 -4.33 -16.00 -0.16
CA LEU A 280 -4.93 -14.75 -0.66
C LEU A 280 -3.94 -13.62 -0.89
N ASP A 281 -2.69 -13.80 -0.48
CA ASP A 281 -1.71 -12.72 -0.42
C ASP A 281 -0.39 -13.02 -1.11
N THR A 282 0.25 -11.96 -1.56
CA THR A 282 1.64 -11.92 -2.01
C THR A 282 2.29 -10.64 -1.45
N PHE A 283 3.54 -10.40 -1.81
CA PHE A 283 4.17 -9.12 -1.57
C PHE A 283 5.09 -8.73 -2.72
N SER A 284 5.48 -7.46 -2.73
CA SER A 284 6.74 -7.03 -3.33
C SER A 284 7.43 -6.03 -2.39
N MET A 285 8.59 -5.53 -2.83
CA MET A 285 9.32 -4.49 -2.12
C MET A 285 8.59 -3.14 -2.12
N PHE A 286 7.66 -2.90 -3.06
CA PHE A 286 7.03 -1.59 -3.29
C PHE A 286 5.57 -1.58 -2.89
N ASP A 287 5.13 -0.47 -2.29
CA ASP A 287 3.72 -0.23 -1.99
C ASP A 287 2.86 -0.18 -3.25
N GLY A 288 1.63 -0.68 -3.15
CA GLY A 288 0.68 -0.79 -4.24
C GLY A 288 1.02 -1.80 -5.34
N LEU A 289 2.19 -2.47 -5.31
CA LEU A 289 2.64 -3.40 -6.35
C LEU A 289 2.77 -4.82 -5.83
N ALA A 290 1.66 -5.47 -5.51
CA ALA A 290 1.65 -6.88 -5.12
C ALA A 290 0.60 -7.64 -5.94
N PRO A 291 0.79 -7.83 -7.26
CA PRO A 291 -0.24 -8.40 -8.12
C PRO A 291 -0.52 -9.89 -7.80
N GLY A 292 0.49 -10.75 -7.92
CA GLY A 292 0.40 -12.16 -7.55
C GLY A 292 -0.41 -13.02 -8.52
N ALA A 293 -0.21 -12.84 -9.82
CA ALA A 293 -0.99 -13.51 -10.86
C ALA A 293 -0.91 -15.04 -10.79
N ASP A 294 0.29 -15.62 -10.74
CA ASP A 294 0.42 -17.07 -10.54
C ASP A 294 0.52 -17.44 -9.06
N SER A 295 1.17 -16.62 -8.23
CA SER A 295 1.33 -16.92 -6.80
C SER A 295 0.00 -16.96 -6.02
N VAL A 296 -1.03 -16.21 -6.42
CA VAL A 296 -2.31 -16.11 -5.71
C VAL A 296 -3.50 -16.31 -6.65
N MET A 297 -3.58 -15.52 -7.72
CA MET A 297 -4.80 -15.40 -8.51
C MET A 297 -5.12 -16.69 -9.28
N SER A 298 -4.11 -17.44 -9.73
CA SER A 298 -4.30 -18.73 -10.40
C SER A 298 -5.14 -19.70 -9.56
N SER A 299 -4.71 -19.94 -8.32
CA SER A 299 -5.41 -20.80 -7.35
C SER A 299 -6.76 -20.23 -6.93
N LEU A 300 -6.84 -18.91 -6.71
CA LEU A 300 -8.06 -18.24 -6.27
C LEU A 300 -9.18 -18.32 -7.30
N ILE A 301 -8.87 -18.07 -8.58
CA ILE A 301 -9.81 -18.21 -9.69
C ILE A 301 -10.34 -19.65 -9.76
N THR A 302 -9.46 -20.63 -9.61
CA THR A 302 -9.84 -22.05 -9.61
C THR A 302 -10.76 -22.40 -8.45
N ILE A 303 -10.48 -21.96 -7.22
CA ILE A 303 -11.36 -22.25 -6.08
C ILE A 303 -12.73 -21.58 -6.23
N ILE A 304 -12.78 -20.35 -6.72
CA ILE A 304 -14.06 -19.66 -6.98
C ILE A 304 -14.87 -20.43 -8.03
N ALA A 305 -14.22 -20.92 -9.10
CA ALA A 305 -14.88 -21.74 -10.11
C ALA A 305 -15.33 -23.11 -9.58
N ILE A 306 -14.55 -23.75 -8.70
CA ILE A 306 -14.96 -24.98 -7.99
C ILE A 306 -16.18 -24.70 -7.11
N ALA A 307 -16.15 -23.60 -6.36
CA ALA A 307 -17.23 -23.19 -5.47
C ALA A 307 -18.52 -22.95 -6.26
N GLU A 308 -18.47 -22.24 -7.39
CA GLU A 308 -19.63 -22.00 -8.23
C GLU A 308 -20.29 -23.33 -8.65
N ILE A 309 -19.53 -24.33 -9.11
CA ILE A 309 -20.08 -25.65 -9.47
C ILE A 309 -20.72 -26.33 -8.25
N LEU A 310 -20.00 -26.40 -7.13
CA LEU A 310 -20.46 -27.13 -5.94
C LEU A 310 -21.71 -26.52 -5.30
N TYR A 311 -21.92 -25.22 -5.49
CA TYR A 311 -23.06 -24.48 -4.95
C TYR A 311 -24.21 -24.31 -5.95
N ARG A 312 -24.15 -24.89 -7.15
CA ARG A 312 -25.32 -24.96 -8.05
C ARG A 312 -26.48 -25.71 -7.36
N PRO A 313 -27.74 -25.27 -7.50
CA PRO A 313 -28.86 -25.83 -6.71
C PRO A 313 -29.05 -27.36 -6.80
N ASP A 314 -28.81 -27.95 -7.97
CA ASP A 314 -28.93 -29.39 -8.24
C ASP A 314 -27.79 -30.23 -7.64
N ILE A 315 -26.66 -29.59 -7.32
CA ILE A 315 -25.47 -30.19 -6.71
C ILE A 315 -25.45 -29.93 -5.20
N GLN A 316 -25.67 -28.68 -4.80
CA GLN A 316 -25.61 -28.22 -3.41
C GLN A 316 -26.56 -29.01 -2.50
N SER A 317 -27.78 -29.28 -2.97
CA SER A 317 -28.78 -30.04 -2.22
C SER A 317 -28.32 -31.47 -1.88
N LYS A 318 -27.60 -32.14 -2.80
CA LYS A 318 -27.00 -33.46 -2.60
C LYS A 318 -25.71 -33.39 -1.78
N LEU A 319 -24.95 -32.31 -1.93
CA LEU A 319 -23.73 -32.07 -1.17
C LEU A 319 -24.05 -31.90 0.33
N ILE A 320 -25.11 -31.15 0.66
CA ILE A 320 -25.56 -30.92 2.04
C ILE A 320 -26.24 -32.18 2.61
N ASN A 321 -27.12 -32.82 1.83
CA ASN A 321 -27.88 -33.99 2.27
C ASN A 321 -27.23 -35.29 1.78
N ASN A 322 -26.05 -35.61 2.33
CA ASN A 322 -25.31 -36.82 1.98
C ASN A 322 -25.30 -37.86 3.11
N ASP A 323 -25.25 -39.14 2.74
CA ASP A 323 -25.27 -40.26 3.68
C ASP A 323 -24.00 -40.35 4.55
N ASN A 324 -22.87 -39.84 4.04
CA ASN A 324 -21.59 -39.88 4.74
C ASN A 324 -21.47 -38.83 5.87
N ARG A 325 -22.45 -37.94 6.01
CA ARG A 325 -22.44 -36.81 6.96
C ARG A 325 -21.16 -35.97 6.86
N ARG A 326 -20.60 -35.84 5.66
CA ARG A 326 -19.43 -35.00 5.40
C ARG A 326 -19.85 -33.61 4.97
N SER A 327 -19.00 -32.62 5.21
CA SER A 327 -19.25 -31.22 4.85
C SER A 327 -18.03 -30.60 4.18
N LEU A 328 -18.28 -29.54 3.42
CA LEU A 328 -17.26 -28.72 2.78
C LEU A 328 -16.92 -27.53 3.67
N PHE A 329 -15.63 -27.22 3.75
CA PHE A 329 -15.12 -25.98 4.31
C PHE A 329 -14.13 -25.36 3.33
N ILE A 330 -14.48 -24.23 2.73
CA ILE A 330 -13.59 -23.45 1.86
C ILE A 330 -12.85 -22.44 2.74
N ALA A 331 -11.53 -22.40 2.65
CA ALA A 331 -10.67 -21.55 3.45
C ALA A 331 -9.68 -20.79 2.58
N LEU A 332 -9.85 -19.47 2.49
CA LEU A 332 -8.93 -18.59 1.81
C LEU A 332 -8.11 -17.85 2.87
N PHE A 333 -6.82 -18.17 2.97
CA PHE A 333 -5.94 -17.68 4.04
C PHE A 333 -5.18 -16.44 3.61
N ASP A 334 -5.18 -15.41 4.44
CA ASP A 334 -4.50 -14.14 4.20
C ASP A 334 -3.26 -13.99 5.09
N GLY A 335 -2.17 -13.48 4.52
CA GLY A 335 -0.87 -13.35 5.21
C GLY A 335 -0.02 -14.63 5.18
N GLU A 336 -0.25 -15.55 4.24
CA GLU A 336 0.57 -16.74 4.05
C GLU A 336 1.99 -16.41 3.60
N ALA A 337 2.21 -15.28 2.91
CA ALA A 337 3.54 -14.84 2.49
C ALA A 337 4.44 -14.39 3.65
N PHE A 338 3.85 -14.11 4.81
CA PHE A 338 4.54 -13.58 5.99
C PHE A 338 4.56 -14.62 7.11
N ASP A 339 5.15 -15.78 6.83
CA ASP A 339 5.25 -16.88 7.79
C ASP A 339 3.88 -17.38 8.30
N TYR A 340 2.93 -17.56 7.37
CA TYR A 340 1.65 -18.24 7.63
C TYR A 340 0.72 -17.51 8.62
N ILE A 341 0.62 -16.17 8.59
CA ILE A 341 -0.21 -15.40 9.54
C ILE A 341 -1.65 -15.94 9.58
N GLY A 342 -2.29 -16.10 8.42
CA GLY A 342 -3.69 -16.50 8.31
C GLY A 342 -3.94 -17.92 8.80
N SER A 343 -3.19 -18.88 8.28
CA SER A 343 -3.34 -20.30 8.58
C SER A 343 -2.87 -20.66 9.99
N SER A 344 -1.79 -20.04 10.49
CA SER A 344 -1.34 -20.24 11.87
C SER A 344 -2.29 -19.64 12.89
N SER A 345 -2.91 -18.49 12.58
CA SER A 345 -3.95 -17.89 13.43
C SER A 345 -5.19 -18.78 13.50
N ALA A 346 -5.66 -19.29 12.35
CA ALA A 346 -6.78 -20.23 12.30
C ALA A 346 -6.48 -21.52 13.06
N ALA A 347 -5.29 -22.08 12.87
CA ALA A 347 -4.83 -23.27 13.58
C ALA A 347 -4.78 -23.03 15.11
N PHE A 348 -4.19 -21.92 15.55
CA PHE A 348 -4.19 -21.55 16.97
C PHE A 348 -5.61 -21.44 17.53
N GLN A 349 -6.51 -20.78 16.83
CA GLN A 349 -7.91 -20.64 17.27
C GLN A 349 -8.64 -22.00 17.36
N MET A 350 -8.39 -22.93 16.43
CA MET A 350 -8.94 -24.28 16.50
C MET A 350 -8.34 -25.09 17.66
N LYS A 351 -7.05 -24.88 17.98
CA LYS A 351 -6.35 -25.55 19.09
C LYS A 351 -6.95 -25.15 20.43
N GLU A 352 -7.14 -23.85 20.61
CA GLU A 352 -7.68 -23.25 21.83
C GLU A 352 -9.22 -23.32 21.88
N LYS A 353 -9.87 -23.91 20.86
CA LYS A 353 -11.33 -24.05 20.72
C LYS A 353 -12.08 -22.71 20.75
N ILE A 354 -11.46 -21.69 20.18
CA ILE A 354 -12.00 -20.33 20.05
C ILE A 354 -12.22 -19.93 18.58
N PHE A 355 -12.19 -20.88 17.65
CA PHE A 355 -12.41 -20.62 16.23
C PHE A 355 -13.76 -19.91 16.01
N PRO A 356 -13.77 -18.69 15.42
CA PRO A 356 -14.95 -17.85 15.40
C PRO A 356 -15.90 -18.26 14.28
N LEU A 357 -16.93 -19.03 14.64
CA LEU A 357 -18.08 -19.27 13.77
C LEU A 357 -19.18 -18.22 14.01
N PRO A 358 -19.97 -17.86 12.98
CA PRO A 358 -21.15 -17.00 13.14
C PRO A 358 -22.13 -17.52 14.20
N LYS A 359 -22.60 -16.67 15.14
CA LYS A 359 -23.44 -17.08 16.28
C LYS A 359 -24.40 -16.01 16.80
N LYS A 360 -25.50 -16.45 17.44
CA LYS A 360 -26.65 -15.61 17.82
C LYS A 360 -26.55 -14.85 19.13
N ARG A 361 -25.67 -15.24 20.07
CA ARG A 361 -25.32 -14.53 21.33
C ARG A 361 -24.15 -15.23 22.04
N SER A 362 -23.59 -14.62 23.09
CA SER A 362 -22.48 -15.16 23.91
C SER A 362 -22.83 -16.43 24.69
N ASP A 363 -24.12 -16.70 24.92
CA ASP A 363 -24.57 -17.68 25.92
C ASP A 363 -25.08 -19.01 25.33
N GLU A 364 -25.16 -19.12 23.99
CA GLU A 364 -25.50 -20.38 23.30
C GLU A 364 -24.22 -21.20 23.07
N LYS A 365 -24.27 -22.52 23.30
CA LYS A 365 -23.16 -23.43 22.97
C LYS A 365 -22.88 -23.32 21.47
N SER A 366 -21.82 -22.61 21.11
CA SER A 366 -21.36 -22.54 19.73
C SER A 366 -20.90 -23.91 19.27
N LEU A 367 -21.26 -24.29 18.04
CA LEU A 367 -20.66 -25.42 17.36
C LEU A 367 -19.13 -25.26 17.44
N GLN A 368 -18.46 -26.23 18.06
CA GLN A 368 -17.00 -26.21 18.14
C GLN A 368 -16.44 -26.81 16.85
N PHE A 369 -15.66 -26.00 16.14
CA PHE A 369 -14.87 -26.43 14.99
C PHE A 369 -13.40 -26.47 15.41
N ASP A 370 -12.91 -27.67 15.71
CA ASP A 370 -11.53 -27.94 16.05
C ASP A 370 -10.90 -28.91 15.04
N PHE A 371 -9.62 -29.24 15.21
CA PHE A 371 -8.88 -30.10 14.27
C PHE A 371 -9.42 -31.53 14.16
N SER A 372 -10.18 -32.02 15.15
CA SER A 372 -10.73 -33.37 15.06
C SER A 372 -11.78 -33.47 13.97
N LYS A 373 -12.37 -32.34 13.54
CA LYS A 373 -13.40 -32.29 12.49
C LYS A 373 -12.83 -32.46 11.09
N ILE A 374 -11.57 -32.09 10.88
CA ILE A 374 -10.91 -32.14 9.56
C ILE A 374 -10.70 -33.61 9.16
N PHE A 375 -11.35 -34.02 8.08
CA PHE A 375 -11.20 -35.32 7.45
C PHE A 375 -10.07 -35.32 6.43
N GLN A 376 -10.09 -34.32 5.53
CA GLN A 376 -9.25 -34.29 4.33
C GLN A 376 -8.97 -32.84 3.93
N TRP A 377 -7.81 -32.59 3.32
CA TRP A 377 -7.37 -31.25 2.91
C TRP A 377 -6.90 -31.24 1.44
N ILE A 378 -7.44 -30.31 0.66
CA ILE A 378 -7.08 -30.09 -0.74
C ILE A 378 -6.69 -28.62 -0.88
N GLU A 379 -5.45 -28.36 -1.27
CA GLU A 379 -4.92 -27.00 -1.39
C GLU A 379 -4.33 -26.74 -2.77
N PHE A 380 -4.54 -25.54 -3.31
CA PHE A 380 -3.98 -25.13 -4.60
C PHE A 380 -2.94 -24.03 -4.42
N GLU A 381 -1.77 -24.23 -5.00
CA GLU A 381 -0.69 -23.25 -4.97
C GLU A 381 0.00 -23.20 -6.34
N GLN A 382 0.06 -22.02 -6.98
CA GLN A 382 0.73 -21.81 -8.27
C GLN A 382 0.31 -22.83 -9.33
N ILE A 383 -0.92 -22.72 -9.84
CA ILE A 383 -1.46 -23.63 -10.87
C ILE A 383 -1.60 -22.96 -12.24
N GLY A 384 -1.02 -21.78 -12.41
CA GLY A 384 -1.06 -21.03 -13.65
C GLY A 384 -0.26 -21.69 -14.78
N LEU A 385 -0.70 -21.41 -16.00
CA LEU A 385 0.00 -21.82 -17.22
C LEU A 385 1.13 -20.83 -17.52
N HIS A 386 2.35 -21.33 -17.72
CA HIS A 386 3.52 -20.54 -18.16
C HIS A 386 3.94 -20.80 -19.60
N LYS A 387 3.46 -21.89 -20.19
CA LYS A 387 3.75 -22.26 -21.59
C LYS A 387 2.59 -23.04 -22.19
N ILE A 388 2.18 -22.64 -23.39
CA ILE A 388 1.20 -23.41 -24.17
C ILE A 388 1.79 -24.79 -24.47
N SER A 389 1.06 -25.81 -24.04
CA SER A 389 1.43 -27.22 -24.14
C SER A 389 0.16 -28.04 -24.35
N GLU A 390 0.28 -29.25 -24.91
CA GLU A 390 -0.87 -30.13 -25.14
C GLU A 390 -1.55 -30.56 -23.83
N LYS A 391 -0.76 -30.76 -22.77
CA LYS A 391 -1.23 -31.10 -21.43
C LYS A 391 -0.61 -30.18 -20.39
N LEU A 392 -1.40 -29.72 -19.42
CA LEU A 392 -0.89 -29.06 -18.22
C LEU A 392 -0.43 -30.13 -17.20
N PRO A 393 0.88 -30.24 -16.90
CA PRO A 393 1.34 -31.08 -15.82
C PRO A 393 0.99 -30.44 -14.47
N LEU A 394 0.31 -31.19 -13.61
CA LEU A 394 0.03 -30.84 -12.23
C LEU A 394 0.62 -31.92 -11.31
N TYR A 395 1.13 -31.49 -10.17
CA TYR A 395 1.82 -32.34 -9.22
C TYR A 395 1.04 -32.42 -7.91
N LEU A 396 0.88 -33.63 -7.41
CA LEU A 396 0.21 -33.94 -6.15
C LEU A 396 1.28 -34.10 -5.07
N HIS A 397 1.41 -33.10 -4.21
CA HIS A 397 2.36 -33.06 -3.10
C HIS A 397 1.68 -33.54 -1.82
N LYS A 398 2.37 -34.42 -1.09
CA LYS A 398 1.95 -34.92 0.22
C LYS A 398 3.15 -34.93 1.16
N ASN A 399 2.92 -34.75 2.45
CA ASN A 399 3.98 -34.82 3.44
C ASN A 399 4.58 -36.25 3.49
N PRO A 400 5.92 -36.39 3.59
CA PRO A 400 6.56 -37.69 3.74
C PRO A 400 5.97 -38.51 4.89
N GLY A 401 5.60 -39.76 4.60
CA GLY A 401 5.00 -40.68 5.57
C GLY A 401 3.48 -40.56 5.75
N THR A 402 2.82 -39.58 5.11
CA THR A 402 1.35 -39.47 5.12
C THR A 402 0.71 -40.41 4.09
N ASN A 403 -0.37 -41.12 4.49
CA ASN A 403 -1.12 -41.99 3.60
C ASN A 403 -2.30 -41.23 2.95
N SER A 404 -2.06 -40.68 1.74
CA SER A 404 -3.10 -40.03 0.92
C SER A 404 -3.58 -40.88 -0.27
N LYS A 405 -3.43 -42.21 -0.19
CA LYS A 405 -3.74 -43.11 -1.32
C LYS A 405 -5.20 -43.04 -1.76
N GLN A 406 -6.13 -42.84 -0.83
CA GLN A 406 -7.55 -42.77 -1.16
C GLN A 406 -7.83 -41.52 -2.01
N LEU A 407 -7.40 -40.35 -1.55
CA LEU A 407 -7.56 -39.11 -2.31
C LEU A 407 -6.82 -39.13 -3.65
N ILE A 408 -5.59 -39.63 -3.69
CA ILE A 408 -4.80 -39.74 -4.93
C ILE A 408 -5.51 -40.63 -5.95
N ASN A 409 -6.05 -41.77 -5.52
CA ASN A 409 -6.81 -42.66 -6.40
C ASN A 409 -8.06 -41.98 -6.97
N ILE A 410 -8.78 -41.19 -6.15
CA ILE A 410 -9.94 -40.41 -6.61
C ILE A 410 -9.50 -39.40 -7.67
N ILE A 411 -8.43 -38.63 -7.41
CA ILE A 411 -7.91 -37.63 -8.36
C ILE A 411 -7.47 -38.30 -9.67
N GLN A 412 -6.69 -39.37 -9.60
CA GLN A 412 -6.20 -40.08 -10.78
C GLN A 412 -7.35 -40.64 -11.62
N ASN A 413 -8.33 -41.28 -10.97
CA ASN A 413 -9.52 -41.82 -11.65
C ASN A 413 -10.34 -40.72 -12.35
N GLU A 414 -10.56 -39.59 -11.68
CA GLU A 414 -11.27 -38.47 -12.27
C GLU A 414 -10.46 -37.77 -13.37
N SER A 415 -9.13 -37.70 -13.22
CA SER A 415 -8.23 -37.07 -14.19
C SER A 415 -8.19 -37.78 -15.55
N ASN A 416 -8.42 -39.10 -15.59
CA ASN A 416 -8.46 -39.87 -16.84
C ASN A 416 -9.55 -39.39 -17.83
N LYS A 417 -10.53 -38.64 -17.34
CA LYS A 417 -11.61 -38.05 -18.15
C LYS A 417 -11.19 -36.73 -18.82
N PHE A 418 -10.04 -36.16 -18.44
CA PHE A 418 -9.51 -34.90 -18.96
C PHE A 418 -8.24 -35.18 -19.79
N LYS A 419 -8.33 -34.97 -21.10
CA LYS A 419 -7.20 -35.25 -22.03
C LYS A 419 -6.08 -34.22 -21.94
N ASP A 420 -6.40 -33.09 -21.38
CA ASP A 420 -5.70 -31.82 -21.46
C ASP A 420 -4.96 -31.55 -20.12
N LEU A 421 -5.16 -32.41 -19.13
CA LEU A 421 -4.45 -32.41 -17.84
C LEU A 421 -3.56 -33.64 -17.71
N GLN A 422 -2.48 -33.51 -16.93
CA GLN A 422 -1.64 -34.62 -16.52
C GLN A 422 -1.40 -34.54 -15.01
N MET A 423 -1.99 -35.46 -14.24
CA MET A 423 -1.77 -35.55 -12.79
C MET A 423 -0.59 -36.45 -12.49
N ASN A 424 0.42 -35.92 -11.81
CA ASN A 424 1.63 -36.65 -11.43
C ASN A 424 1.74 -36.69 -9.90
N GLU A 425 1.90 -37.89 -9.34
CA GLU A 425 2.24 -38.02 -7.92
C GLU A 425 3.72 -37.70 -7.71
N THR A 426 4.02 -36.95 -6.65
CA THR A 426 5.40 -36.64 -6.26
C THR A 426 6.04 -37.80 -5.48
N PRO A 427 7.38 -37.95 -5.50
CA PRO A 427 8.04 -39.00 -4.73
C PRO A 427 7.76 -38.91 -3.23
N ASP A 428 7.58 -40.04 -2.55
CA ASP A 428 7.23 -40.11 -1.11
C ASP A 428 8.23 -39.39 -0.17
N GLU A 429 9.47 -39.17 -0.60
CA GLU A 429 10.46 -38.48 0.20
C GLU A 429 10.52 -36.96 -0.04
N MET A 430 9.66 -36.41 -0.91
CA MET A 430 9.67 -34.99 -1.24
C MET A 430 8.97 -34.18 -0.13
N PRO A 431 9.57 -33.10 0.40
CA PRO A 431 8.88 -32.24 1.35
C PRO A 431 7.73 -31.51 0.68
N LEU A 432 6.76 -31.04 1.47
CA LEU A 432 5.71 -30.16 0.96
C LEU A 432 6.29 -28.82 0.51
N PRO A 433 5.76 -28.22 -0.59
CA PRO A 433 5.97 -26.81 -0.88
C PRO A 433 5.34 -25.94 0.21
N PRO A 434 5.80 -24.69 0.38
CA PRO A 434 5.20 -23.74 1.32
C PRO A 434 3.69 -23.63 1.08
N SER A 435 2.89 -24.00 2.08
CA SER A 435 1.43 -24.10 1.99
C SER A 435 0.78 -24.02 3.36
N SER A 436 -0.47 -23.57 3.39
CA SER A 436 -1.27 -23.33 4.59
C SER A 436 -1.46 -24.59 5.43
N VAL A 437 -1.59 -25.77 4.78
CA VAL A 437 -1.75 -27.07 5.46
C VAL A 437 -0.62 -27.35 6.46
N GLN A 438 0.59 -26.80 6.23
CA GLN A 438 1.73 -27.00 7.13
C GLN A 438 1.45 -26.49 8.55
N SER A 439 0.72 -25.38 8.69
CA SER A 439 0.28 -24.84 9.99
C SER A 439 -0.59 -25.83 10.77
N PHE A 440 -1.40 -26.62 10.06
CA PHE A 440 -2.29 -27.62 10.63
C PHE A 440 -1.55 -28.93 10.95
N LEU A 441 -0.62 -29.35 10.08
CA LEU A 441 0.18 -30.56 10.25
C LEU A 441 1.14 -30.50 11.45
N LYS A 442 1.54 -29.29 11.87
CA LYS A 442 2.27 -29.08 13.13
C LYS A 442 1.50 -29.57 14.35
N LEU A 443 0.17 -29.51 14.30
CA LEU A 443 -0.71 -29.86 15.41
C LEU A 443 -1.31 -31.26 15.24
N ARG A 444 -1.62 -31.66 14.00
CA ARG A 444 -2.20 -32.97 13.68
C ARG A 444 -1.59 -33.56 12.40
N LYS A 445 -0.70 -34.54 12.54
CA LYS A 445 0.09 -35.13 11.43
C LYS A 445 -0.67 -36.13 10.56
N ASP A 446 -1.78 -36.69 11.05
CA ASP A 446 -2.56 -37.74 10.39
C ASP A 446 -3.63 -37.22 9.42
N ILE A 447 -3.71 -35.91 9.19
CA ILE A 447 -4.65 -35.33 8.22
C ILE A 447 -4.29 -35.83 6.80
N GLU A 448 -5.24 -36.48 6.13
CA GLU A 448 -5.10 -36.81 4.71
C GLU A 448 -5.11 -35.51 3.90
N HIS A 449 -4.04 -35.24 3.15
CA HIS A 449 -3.92 -33.99 2.41
C HIS A 449 -3.20 -34.16 1.09
N ILE A 450 -3.49 -33.23 0.17
CA ILE A 450 -2.74 -33.01 -1.06
C ILE A 450 -2.65 -31.51 -1.35
N VAL A 451 -1.45 -31.05 -1.66
CA VAL A 451 -1.19 -29.71 -2.23
C VAL A 451 -0.96 -29.89 -3.73
N ILE A 452 -1.72 -29.16 -4.55
CA ILE A 452 -1.70 -29.24 -6.01
C ILE A 452 -0.98 -28.03 -6.57
N THR A 453 0.06 -28.28 -7.37
CA THR A 453 0.86 -27.23 -7.98
C THR A 453 1.22 -27.53 -9.43
N ASN A 454 1.67 -26.52 -10.18
CA ASN A 454 2.21 -26.69 -11.53
C ASN A 454 3.66 -27.20 -11.58
N HIS A 455 4.32 -27.33 -10.42
CA HIS A 455 5.76 -27.63 -10.31
C HIS A 455 6.02 -28.88 -9.47
N ARG A 456 7.04 -29.65 -9.84
CA ARG A 456 7.47 -30.81 -9.08
C ARG A 456 8.39 -30.43 -7.92
N ASP A 457 9.32 -29.54 -8.19
CA ASP A 457 10.39 -29.11 -7.29
C ASP A 457 10.49 -27.59 -7.35
N GLU A 458 11.38 -27.01 -8.15
CA GLU A 458 11.51 -25.56 -8.23
C GLU A 458 10.28 -24.92 -8.90
N PHE A 459 9.88 -23.74 -8.41
CA PHE A 459 8.77 -22.98 -8.97
C PHE A 459 8.99 -22.68 -10.45
N ILE A 460 7.96 -22.91 -11.26
CA ILE A 460 7.94 -22.47 -12.66
C ILE A 460 7.77 -20.94 -12.72
N ASN A 461 7.11 -20.34 -11.74
CA ASN A 461 6.93 -18.90 -11.63
C ASN A 461 8.27 -18.19 -11.40
N LYS A 462 8.79 -17.59 -12.47
CA LYS A 462 10.03 -16.79 -12.45
C LYS A 462 9.92 -15.48 -11.70
N TYR A 463 8.71 -15.08 -11.32
CA TYR A 463 8.41 -13.80 -10.68
C TYR A 463 7.68 -13.99 -9.34
N TYR A 464 7.84 -15.13 -8.67
CA TYR A 464 7.21 -15.40 -7.37
C TYR A 464 7.43 -14.25 -6.38
N ASN A 465 6.35 -13.77 -5.73
CA ASN A 465 6.36 -12.64 -4.78
C ASN A 465 7.16 -11.43 -5.30
N SER A 466 6.70 -10.89 -6.43
CA SER A 466 7.34 -9.82 -7.19
C SER A 466 6.33 -8.89 -7.84
N LEU A 467 6.76 -7.66 -8.13
CA LEU A 467 5.97 -6.72 -8.93
C LEU A 467 5.72 -7.20 -10.37
N PHE A 468 6.54 -8.13 -10.88
CA PHE A 468 6.44 -8.68 -12.24
C PHE A 468 5.51 -9.90 -12.35
N ASP A 469 4.93 -10.39 -11.24
CA ASP A 469 3.88 -11.42 -11.27
C ASP A 469 2.52 -10.79 -11.59
N ASP A 470 2.46 -10.02 -12.68
CA ASP A 470 1.36 -9.09 -13.01
C ASP A 470 0.31 -9.67 -13.96
N GLY A 471 0.48 -10.93 -14.40
CA GLY A 471 -0.46 -11.61 -15.30
C GLY A 471 -0.37 -11.12 -16.75
N SER A 472 0.57 -10.24 -17.09
CA SER A 472 0.77 -9.75 -18.45
C SER A 472 1.03 -10.90 -19.43
N ASP A 473 1.82 -11.91 -19.04
CA ASP A 473 2.04 -13.11 -19.86
C ASP A 473 0.75 -13.87 -20.15
N MET A 474 -0.17 -13.90 -19.18
CA MET A 474 -1.45 -14.59 -19.29
C MET A 474 -2.46 -13.83 -20.17
N MET A 475 -2.37 -12.49 -20.18
CA MET A 475 -3.38 -11.61 -20.76
C MET A 475 -3.00 -11.00 -22.11
N ASN A 476 -1.71 -10.96 -22.47
CA ASN A 476 -1.22 -10.28 -23.67
C ASN A 476 -1.54 -10.98 -25.00
N SER A 477 -1.75 -12.30 -24.99
CA SER A 477 -2.05 -13.10 -26.19
C SER A 477 -3.44 -13.71 -26.10
N ILE A 478 -4.24 -13.57 -27.16
CA ILE A 478 -5.56 -14.21 -27.28
C ILE A 478 -5.45 -15.73 -27.16
N GLU A 479 -4.43 -16.31 -27.79
CA GLU A 479 -4.19 -17.76 -27.75
C GLU A 479 -3.81 -18.23 -26.35
N PHE A 480 -2.91 -17.50 -25.68
CA PHE A 480 -2.48 -17.84 -24.33
C PHE A 480 -3.62 -17.68 -23.32
N LYS A 481 -4.35 -16.57 -23.39
CA LYS A 481 -5.52 -16.31 -22.56
C LYS A 481 -6.55 -17.43 -22.69
N LYS A 482 -6.84 -17.86 -23.92
CA LYS A 482 -7.77 -18.96 -24.18
C LYS A 482 -7.24 -20.27 -23.62
N SER A 483 -5.97 -20.61 -23.87
CA SER A 483 -5.36 -21.82 -23.32
C SER A 483 -5.38 -21.83 -21.80
N TYR A 484 -5.06 -20.71 -21.15
CA TYR A 484 -5.12 -20.56 -19.70
C TYR A 484 -6.54 -20.77 -19.17
N LEU A 485 -7.53 -20.13 -19.79
CA LEU A 485 -8.94 -20.32 -19.45
C LEU A 485 -9.36 -21.79 -19.53
N ASP A 486 -9.05 -22.45 -20.65
CA ASP A 486 -9.39 -23.86 -20.88
C ASP A 486 -8.77 -24.75 -19.79
N ARG A 487 -7.53 -24.47 -19.38
CA ARG A 487 -6.87 -25.19 -18.28
C ARG A 487 -7.58 -24.97 -16.95
N ILE A 488 -7.85 -23.73 -16.56
CA ILE A 488 -8.51 -23.42 -15.30
C ILE A 488 -9.90 -24.05 -15.26
N LYS A 489 -10.63 -24.06 -16.39
CA LYS A 489 -11.92 -24.73 -16.55
C LYS A 489 -11.81 -26.24 -16.32
N SER A 490 -10.84 -26.89 -16.94
CA SER A 490 -10.59 -28.33 -16.76
C SER A 490 -10.20 -28.65 -15.31
N VAL A 491 -9.31 -27.87 -14.69
CA VAL A 491 -8.87 -28.07 -13.30
C VAL A 491 -10.04 -27.86 -12.34
N ALA A 492 -10.79 -26.77 -12.47
CA ALA A 492 -11.93 -26.49 -11.61
C ALA A 492 -13.01 -27.59 -11.74
N THR A 493 -13.30 -28.03 -12.96
CA THR A 493 -14.25 -29.14 -13.20
C THR A 493 -13.75 -30.44 -12.58
N LEU A 494 -12.47 -30.80 -12.76
CA LEU A 494 -11.89 -31.99 -12.15
C LEU A 494 -12.03 -31.96 -10.63
N PHE A 495 -11.61 -30.87 -9.98
CA PHE A 495 -11.57 -30.81 -8.53
C PHE A 495 -12.92 -30.58 -7.88
N ALA A 496 -13.89 -29.97 -8.56
CA ALA A 496 -15.29 -30.00 -8.12
C ALA A 496 -15.80 -31.44 -8.01
N ARG A 497 -15.43 -32.31 -8.96
CA ARG A 497 -15.82 -33.73 -8.96
C ARG A 497 -15.10 -34.52 -7.86
N VAL A 498 -13.81 -34.26 -7.65
CA VAL A 498 -13.02 -34.86 -6.56
C VAL A 498 -13.60 -34.47 -5.19
N VAL A 499 -13.88 -33.19 -4.97
CA VAL A 499 -14.45 -32.68 -3.71
C VAL A 499 -15.85 -33.27 -3.49
N TYR A 500 -16.71 -33.24 -4.53
CA TYR A 500 -18.05 -33.82 -4.46
C TYR A 500 -18.01 -35.31 -4.11
N GLN A 501 -17.13 -36.09 -4.74
CA GLN A 501 -16.97 -37.51 -4.46
C GLN A 501 -16.40 -37.76 -3.06
N SER A 502 -15.48 -36.92 -2.60
CA SER A 502 -14.89 -37.03 -1.26
C SER A 502 -15.93 -36.78 -0.15
N ILE A 503 -16.93 -35.94 -0.42
CA ILE A 503 -18.03 -35.67 0.51
C ILE A 503 -19.14 -36.73 0.38
N THR A 504 -19.66 -36.94 -0.82
CA THR A 504 -20.88 -37.76 -1.04
C THR A 504 -20.60 -39.24 -1.26
N GLY A 505 -19.36 -39.63 -1.60
CA GLY A 505 -19.02 -40.98 -2.04
C GLY A 505 -19.50 -41.33 -3.45
N GLN A 506 -20.19 -40.41 -4.14
CA GLN A 506 -20.76 -40.61 -5.46
C GLN A 506 -20.03 -39.74 -6.51
N PRO A 507 -19.91 -40.20 -7.76
CA PRO A 507 -19.33 -39.39 -8.82
C PRO A 507 -20.28 -38.24 -9.22
N LEU A 508 -19.71 -37.09 -9.56
CA LEU A 508 -20.44 -35.98 -10.18
C LEU A 508 -20.42 -36.13 -11.71
N ASP A 509 -21.56 -35.82 -12.35
CA ASP A 509 -21.75 -35.93 -13.80
C ASP A 509 -20.80 -34.99 -14.57
N LEU A 510 -20.39 -35.40 -15.77
CA LEU A 510 -19.47 -34.71 -16.66
C LEU A 510 -20.11 -33.52 -17.40
N ASP A 511 -21.44 -33.46 -17.46
CA ASP A 511 -22.17 -32.31 -18.00
C ASP A 511 -22.01 -31.06 -17.12
N LYS A 512 -21.71 -31.24 -15.82
CA LYS A 512 -21.46 -30.16 -14.85
C LYS A 512 -20.03 -29.63 -14.95
N GLN A 513 -19.81 -28.73 -15.91
CA GLN A 513 -18.51 -28.08 -16.13
C GLN A 513 -18.44 -26.68 -15.49
N ALA A 514 -17.22 -26.20 -15.26
CA ALA A 514 -16.97 -24.82 -14.85
C ALA A 514 -17.43 -23.83 -15.92
N ASP A 515 -18.01 -22.71 -15.48
CA ASP A 515 -18.47 -21.66 -16.37
C ASP A 515 -17.28 -20.87 -16.96
N GLU A 516 -17.21 -20.88 -18.29
CA GLU A 516 -16.18 -20.18 -19.06
C GLU A 516 -16.36 -18.66 -19.03
N GLU A 517 -17.59 -18.14 -19.00
CA GLU A 517 -17.81 -16.69 -18.88
C GLU A 517 -17.33 -16.20 -17.52
N LEU A 518 -17.65 -16.93 -16.44
CA LEU A 518 -17.17 -16.63 -15.10
C LEU A 518 -15.64 -16.59 -15.03
N ILE A 519 -14.95 -17.62 -15.51
CA ILE A 519 -13.48 -17.67 -15.48
C ILE A 519 -12.89 -16.50 -16.27
N SER A 520 -13.44 -16.20 -17.46
CA SER A 520 -13.00 -15.06 -18.27
C SER A 520 -13.18 -13.73 -17.51
N MET A 521 -14.31 -13.54 -16.83
CA MET A 521 -14.56 -12.33 -16.03
C MET A 521 -13.61 -12.24 -14.84
N LEU A 522 -13.37 -13.34 -14.13
CA LEU A 522 -12.42 -13.38 -13.02
C LEU A 522 -11.00 -13.03 -13.47
N MET A 523 -10.54 -13.59 -14.59
CA MET A 523 -9.25 -13.25 -15.18
C MET A 523 -9.18 -11.77 -15.58
N GLU A 524 -10.21 -11.21 -16.21
CA GLU A 524 -10.24 -9.77 -16.53
C GLU A 524 -10.10 -8.92 -15.26
N CYS A 525 -10.91 -9.19 -14.24
CA CYS A 525 -10.98 -8.37 -13.03
C CYS A 525 -9.76 -8.46 -12.13
N LEU A 526 -9.20 -9.67 -11.98
CA LEU A 526 -8.12 -9.94 -11.03
C LEU A 526 -6.72 -9.76 -11.62
N LEU A 527 -6.57 -9.86 -12.95
CA LEU A 527 -5.26 -9.82 -13.61
C LEU A 527 -5.05 -8.62 -14.53
N HIS A 528 -6.11 -7.92 -14.96
CA HIS A 528 -5.97 -6.91 -16.01
C HIS A 528 -6.65 -5.57 -15.70
N ASN A 529 -7.93 -5.59 -15.33
CA ASN A 529 -8.73 -4.38 -15.19
C ASN A 529 -9.69 -4.47 -14.01
N SER A 530 -9.46 -3.70 -12.95
CA SER A 530 -10.37 -3.63 -11.80
C SER A 530 -11.70 -2.92 -12.13
N ASN A 531 -11.77 -2.12 -13.20
CA ASN A 531 -13.03 -1.56 -13.71
C ASN A 531 -13.73 -2.52 -14.70
N CYS A 532 -14.08 -3.71 -14.21
CA CYS A 532 -14.64 -4.80 -15.02
C CYS A 532 -16.12 -5.10 -14.72
N LYS A 533 -16.76 -5.88 -15.61
CA LYS A 533 -18.17 -6.28 -15.52
C LYS A 533 -18.50 -7.00 -14.20
N LEU A 534 -17.72 -8.03 -13.83
CA LEU A 534 -18.00 -8.80 -12.61
C LEU A 534 -17.91 -7.95 -11.35
N PHE A 535 -16.94 -7.03 -11.28
CA PHE A 535 -16.83 -6.11 -10.14
C PHE A 535 -18.03 -5.15 -10.07
N SER A 536 -18.53 -4.65 -11.20
CA SER A 536 -19.76 -3.84 -11.21
C SER A 536 -21.01 -4.58 -10.71
N ILE A 537 -21.10 -5.89 -10.97
CA ILE A 537 -22.24 -6.75 -10.57
C ILE A 537 -22.28 -6.98 -9.05
N ILE A 538 -21.11 -7.08 -8.40
CA ILE A 538 -21.03 -7.44 -6.98
C ILE A 538 -20.96 -6.21 -6.04
N LEU A 539 -20.81 -5.02 -6.60
CA LEU A 539 -20.71 -3.75 -5.87
C LEU A 539 -22.07 -3.32 -5.28
N GLN A 540 -22.02 -2.32 -4.38
CA GLN A 540 -23.19 -1.63 -3.84
C GLN A 540 -23.33 -0.25 -4.49
N PRO A 541 -24.55 0.33 -4.55
CA PRO A 541 -24.79 1.67 -5.12
C PRO A 541 -23.91 2.77 -4.50
N SER A 542 -23.59 2.65 -3.22
CA SER A 542 -22.81 3.64 -2.45
C SER A 542 -21.31 3.67 -2.78
N ASN A 543 -20.76 2.67 -3.47
CA ASN A 543 -19.34 2.65 -3.85
C ASN A 543 -19.05 3.36 -5.19
N ILE A 544 -20.09 3.81 -5.92
CA ILE A 544 -19.92 4.58 -7.16
C ILE A 544 -19.63 6.06 -6.85
N THR A 545 -19.87 6.53 -5.63
CA THR A 545 -19.84 7.97 -5.27
C THR A 545 -18.70 8.41 -4.37
N ALA A 546 -17.66 7.59 -4.16
CA ALA A 546 -16.54 7.95 -3.26
C ALA A 546 -15.19 8.25 -3.96
N GLU A 547 -15.10 8.12 -5.28
CA GLU A 547 -13.87 8.43 -6.05
C GLU A 547 -14.02 9.61 -7.02
N SER A 548 -15.15 10.32 -7.02
CA SER A 548 -15.36 11.52 -7.85
C SER A 548 -15.46 12.84 -7.10
N ASN A 549 -15.37 12.83 -5.76
CA ASN A 549 -15.56 14.04 -4.96
C ASN A 549 -14.32 14.30 -4.10
N ASN A 550 -13.24 14.75 -4.72
CA ASN A 550 -12.24 15.59 -4.08
C ASN A 550 -12.04 16.83 -4.95
N ASP A 551 -12.50 17.96 -4.42
CA ASP A 551 -12.09 19.34 -4.68
C ASP A 551 -11.64 19.74 -6.09
N ASP A 552 -12.58 20.33 -6.84
CA ASP A 552 -12.38 21.70 -7.31
C ASP A 552 -13.76 22.35 -7.49
N GLY A 553 -13.97 23.47 -6.81
CA GLY A 553 -15.15 24.29 -6.94
C GLY A 553 -15.17 24.99 -8.29
N ASP A 554 -15.70 24.32 -9.31
CA ASP A 554 -16.31 25.00 -10.46
C ASP A 554 -17.59 24.28 -10.86
N GLY A 555 -18.71 24.98 -10.71
CA GLY A 555 -20.03 24.45 -10.98
C GLY A 555 -20.24 24.34 -12.49
N ASN A 556 -20.04 23.13 -13.03
CA ASN A 556 -20.80 22.52 -14.15
C ASN A 556 -20.12 21.23 -14.61
N GLY A 557 -20.11 20.21 -13.74
CA GLY A 557 -19.75 18.84 -14.12
C GLY A 557 -20.94 18.14 -14.76
N THR A 558 -21.23 18.42 -16.02
CA THR A 558 -22.02 17.50 -16.84
C THR A 558 -21.26 16.18 -16.93
N ILE A 559 -21.93 15.08 -16.59
CA ILE A 559 -21.45 13.72 -16.86
C ILE A 559 -21.40 13.58 -18.39
N TYR A 560 -20.29 14.01 -18.99
CA TYR A 560 -19.90 13.55 -20.31
C TYR A 560 -19.38 12.13 -20.11
N SER A 561 -20.30 11.18 -20.23
CA SER A 561 -19.97 9.83 -20.64
C SER A 561 -19.32 9.90 -22.03
N ASP A 562 -18.02 10.12 -22.08
CA ASP A 562 -17.26 9.84 -23.29
C ASP A 562 -17.16 8.32 -23.42
N SER A 563 -18.14 7.77 -24.12
CA SER A 563 -18.41 6.35 -24.29
C SER A 563 -17.36 5.61 -25.15
N ASN A 564 -16.18 6.19 -25.36
CA ASN A 564 -15.15 5.67 -26.25
C ASN A 564 -13.76 5.42 -25.63
N VAL A 565 -13.55 5.66 -24.33
CA VAL A 565 -12.32 5.22 -23.64
C VAL A 565 -12.68 4.50 -22.33
N LYS A 566 -12.75 3.16 -22.38
CA LYS A 566 -12.83 2.33 -21.17
C LYS A 566 -11.50 2.47 -20.43
N HIS A 567 -11.41 3.36 -19.44
CA HIS A 567 -10.22 3.52 -18.60
C HIS A 567 -9.89 2.18 -17.93
N ILE A 568 -8.74 1.61 -18.29
CA ILE A 568 -8.20 0.39 -17.68
C ILE A 568 -7.59 0.80 -16.34
N LEU A 569 -8.17 0.32 -15.24
CA LEU A 569 -7.62 0.52 -13.91
C LEU A 569 -6.78 -0.69 -13.51
N PRO A 570 -5.61 -0.50 -12.87
CA PRO A 570 -4.76 -1.60 -12.46
C PRO A 570 -5.51 -2.56 -11.52
N PRO A 571 -5.17 -3.86 -11.53
CA PRO A 571 -5.69 -4.81 -10.55
C PRO A 571 -5.36 -4.40 -9.11
N TYR A 572 -6.24 -4.75 -8.18
CA TYR A 572 -6.00 -4.47 -6.76
C TYR A 572 -4.85 -5.33 -6.23
N PRO A 573 -3.93 -4.76 -5.43
CA PRO A 573 -2.82 -5.53 -4.85
C PRO A 573 -3.34 -6.55 -3.83
N SER A 574 -2.65 -7.69 -3.78
CA SER A 574 -2.89 -8.76 -2.81
C SER A 574 -1.95 -8.69 -1.60
N TYR A 575 -1.28 -7.57 -1.36
CA TYR A 575 -0.53 -7.36 -0.11
C TYR A 575 -1.46 -7.44 1.12
N VAL A 576 -1.00 -8.07 2.20
CA VAL A 576 -1.78 -8.31 3.43
C VAL A 576 -2.13 -7.02 4.19
N SER A 577 -1.22 -6.03 4.15
CA SER A 577 -1.32 -4.78 4.91
C SER A 577 -1.33 -4.97 6.44
N VAL A 578 -1.46 -3.86 7.17
CA VAL A 578 -1.50 -3.83 8.64
C VAL A 578 -2.86 -4.27 9.18
N TYR A 579 -2.88 -4.87 10.37
CA TYR A 579 -4.07 -5.46 10.98
C TYR A 579 -5.21 -4.45 11.13
N GLN A 580 -4.91 -3.24 11.64
CA GLN A 580 -5.88 -2.17 11.87
C GLN A 580 -6.03 -1.20 10.69
N ALA A 581 -5.63 -1.61 9.48
CA ALA A 581 -5.72 -0.74 8.31
C ALA A 581 -7.17 -0.36 7.97
N ASP A 582 -7.33 0.79 7.33
CA ASP A 582 -8.62 1.19 6.74
C ASP A 582 -9.10 0.08 5.77
N PRO A 583 -10.38 -0.35 5.84
CA PRO A 583 -10.91 -1.40 4.97
C PRO A 583 -10.66 -1.17 3.47
N ARG A 584 -10.51 0.08 3.02
CA ARG A 584 -10.16 0.45 1.64
C ARG A 584 -8.77 -0.04 1.22
N THR A 585 -7.85 -0.22 2.16
CA THR A 585 -6.51 -0.78 1.88
C THR A 585 -6.54 -2.29 1.62
N LYS A 586 -7.58 -2.99 2.11
CA LYS A 586 -7.78 -4.44 1.93
C LYS A 586 -8.92 -4.72 0.95
N ILE A 587 -9.11 -3.83 -0.02
CA ILE A 587 -10.26 -3.82 -0.92
C ILE A 587 -10.43 -5.15 -1.66
N LEU A 588 -9.34 -5.78 -2.12
CA LEU A 588 -9.38 -7.07 -2.80
C LEU A 588 -10.14 -8.13 -1.99
N ARG A 589 -9.91 -8.23 -0.68
CA ARG A 589 -10.56 -9.23 0.19
C ARG A 589 -12.08 -9.02 0.23
N GLN A 590 -12.53 -7.76 0.21
CA GLN A 590 -13.96 -7.43 0.15
C GLN A 590 -14.58 -7.86 -1.18
N TYR A 591 -13.87 -7.68 -2.30
CA TYR A 591 -14.32 -8.15 -3.60
C TYR A 591 -14.38 -9.68 -3.66
N ILE A 592 -13.35 -10.39 -3.19
CA ILE A 592 -13.34 -11.85 -3.14
C ILE A 592 -14.46 -12.40 -2.25
N ARG A 593 -14.67 -11.82 -1.06
CA ARG A 593 -15.81 -12.16 -0.18
C ARG A 593 -17.13 -11.99 -0.91
N ARG A 594 -17.31 -10.89 -1.65
CA ARG A 594 -18.53 -10.59 -2.41
C ARG A 594 -18.73 -11.53 -3.58
N ILE A 595 -17.66 -11.91 -4.29
CA ILE A 595 -17.69 -12.92 -5.36
C ILE A 595 -18.14 -14.26 -4.79
N LEU A 596 -17.52 -14.73 -3.71
CA LEU A 596 -17.94 -15.97 -3.07
C LEU A 596 -19.38 -15.90 -2.58
N ASN A 597 -19.79 -14.79 -1.95
CA ASN A 597 -21.20 -14.60 -1.55
C ASN A 597 -22.15 -14.73 -2.74
N TYR A 598 -21.81 -14.08 -3.86
CA TYR A 598 -22.63 -14.08 -5.06
C TYR A 598 -22.80 -15.48 -5.66
N PHE A 599 -21.73 -16.26 -5.77
CA PHE A 599 -21.77 -17.58 -6.41
C PHE A 599 -22.14 -18.74 -5.47
N THR A 600 -22.01 -18.56 -4.16
CA THR A 600 -22.34 -19.60 -3.17
C THR A 600 -23.64 -19.31 -2.39
N GLY A 601 -24.19 -18.11 -2.55
CA GLY A 601 -25.39 -17.66 -1.86
C GLY A 601 -26.68 -17.87 -2.64
N GLU A 602 -27.79 -17.73 -1.93
CA GLU A 602 -29.15 -17.78 -2.45
C GLU A 602 -29.73 -16.37 -2.50
N ASN A 603 -30.37 -16.02 -3.62
CA ASN A 603 -31.09 -14.76 -3.74
C ASN A 603 -32.40 -14.83 -2.93
N MET A 604 -32.56 -13.92 -1.98
CA MET A 604 -33.73 -13.89 -1.10
C MET A 604 -34.95 -13.21 -1.74
N HIS A 605 -34.79 -12.52 -2.87
CA HIS A 605 -35.84 -11.78 -3.57
C HIS A 605 -36.59 -10.78 -2.66
N VAL A 606 -35.84 -10.09 -1.80
CA VAL A 606 -36.36 -9.07 -0.89
C VAL A 606 -35.78 -7.69 -1.18
N ALA A 607 -36.45 -6.64 -0.74
CA ALA A 607 -35.94 -5.27 -0.79
C ALA A 607 -34.79 -5.02 0.19
N PHE A 608 -34.04 -3.93 -0.02
CA PHE A 608 -32.85 -3.56 0.76
C PHE A 608 -33.11 -3.53 2.27
N ASP A 609 -34.15 -2.84 2.73
CA ASP A 609 -34.46 -2.70 4.16
C ASP A 609 -34.71 -4.06 4.81
N LYS A 610 -35.38 -4.97 4.07
CA LYS A 610 -35.64 -6.32 4.55
C LYS A 610 -34.34 -7.12 4.61
N CYS A 611 -33.45 -6.98 3.62
CA CYS A 611 -32.12 -7.60 3.63
C CYS A 611 -31.32 -7.20 4.87
N VAL A 612 -31.26 -5.90 5.18
CA VAL A 612 -30.59 -5.38 6.38
C VAL A 612 -31.23 -5.93 7.66
N SER A 613 -32.57 -5.99 7.72
CA SER A 613 -33.27 -6.58 8.87
C SER A 613 -32.96 -8.08 9.06
N MET A 614 -32.78 -8.83 7.97
CA MET A 614 -32.42 -10.25 8.01
C MET A 614 -30.96 -10.42 8.47
N ALA A 615 -30.04 -9.60 7.95
CA ALA A 615 -28.65 -9.55 8.41
C ALA A 615 -28.53 -9.37 9.93
N ASN A 616 -29.39 -8.52 10.50
CA ASN A 616 -29.39 -8.24 11.94
C ASN A 616 -30.10 -9.31 12.79
N SER A 617 -30.96 -10.14 12.20
CA SER A 617 -31.80 -11.10 12.92
C SER A 617 -31.36 -12.56 12.79
N ASP A 618 -30.66 -12.90 11.72
CA ASP A 618 -30.08 -14.20 11.45
C ASP A 618 -28.54 -14.11 11.43
N PRO A 619 -27.89 -14.40 12.56
CA PRO A 619 -26.44 -14.31 12.70
C PRO A 619 -25.71 -15.60 12.32
N TYR A 620 -26.43 -16.62 11.83
CA TYR A 620 -25.84 -17.85 11.32
C TYR A 620 -25.47 -17.74 9.83
N HIS A 621 -26.07 -16.78 9.12
CA HIS A 621 -25.82 -16.55 7.70
C HIS A 621 -25.39 -15.10 7.48
N THR A 622 -24.64 -14.90 6.41
CA THR A 622 -24.28 -13.57 5.92
C THR A 622 -25.29 -13.11 4.90
N TYR A 623 -25.77 -11.88 5.04
CA TYR A 623 -26.65 -11.24 4.07
C TYR A 623 -25.94 -10.03 3.47
N LEU A 624 -25.76 -10.00 2.15
CA LEU A 624 -25.16 -8.88 1.45
C LEU A 624 -26.11 -8.37 0.36
N TRP A 625 -26.28 -7.05 0.32
CA TRP A 625 -26.85 -6.38 -0.85
C TRP A 625 -25.77 -6.20 -1.92
N GLN A 626 -26.07 -6.63 -3.15
CA GLN A 626 -25.19 -6.58 -4.32
C GLN A 626 -26.01 -6.18 -5.55
N MET A 627 -25.41 -5.53 -6.56
CA MET A 627 -26.15 -5.06 -7.74
C MET A 627 -26.84 -6.18 -8.56
N GLY A 628 -26.21 -7.36 -8.64
CA GLY A 628 -26.69 -8.46 -9.47
C GLY A 628 -26.56 -8.17 -10.97
N GLN A 629 -26.93 -9.14 -11.81
CA GLN A 629 -26.84 -8.99 -13.28
C GLN A 629 -27.75 -7.90 -13.84
N SER A 630 -28.89 -7.66 -13.19
CA SER A 630 -29.86 -6.63 -13.58
C SER A 630 -29.41 -5.22 -13.20
N LEU A 631 -28.36 -5.09 -12.36
CA LEU A 631 -27.91 -3.85 -11.75
C LEU A 631 -28.98 -3.12 -10.91
N LEU A 632 -30.04 -3.83 -10.51
CA LEU A 632 -31.14 -3.27 -9.71
C LEU A 632 -30.96 -3.49 -8.20
N GLY A 633 -29.98 -4.29 -7.80
CA GLY A 633 -29.77 -4.68 -6.41
C GLY A 633 -30.57 -5.92 -6.02
N GLU A 634 -29.90 -6.86 -5.37
CA GLU A 634 -30.46 -8.09 -4.83
C GLU A 634 -29.81 -8.45 -3.48
N CYS A 635 -30.59 -9.12 -2.63
CA CYS A 635 -30.15 -9.59 -1.33
C CYS A 635 -29.69 -11.04 -1.43
N VAL A 636 -28.40 -11.28 -1.17
CA VAL A 636 -27.80 -12.61 -1.24
C VAL A 636 -27.52 -13.12 0.17
N ARG A 637 -28.11 -14.28 0.52
CA ARG A 637 -27.87 -15.00 1.76
C ARG A 637 -26.85 -16.11 1.52
N SER A 638 -25.75 -16.14 2.26
CA SER A 638 -24.71 -17.17 2.12
C SER A 638 -24.13 -17.62 3.46
N ASN A 639 -23.29 -18.65 3.40
CA ASN A 639 -22.47 -19.13 4.52
C ASN A 639 -21.05 -18.55 4.50
N VAL A 640 -20.81 -17.49 3.71
CA VAL A 640 -19.49 -16.87 3.59
C VAL A 640 -19.28 -15.90 4.73
N PHE A 641 -18.23 -16.07 5.51
CA PHE A 641 -17.87 -15.18 6.60
C PHE A 641 -16.38 -14.85 6.57
N THR A 642 -16.01 -13.77 7.26
CA THR A 642 -14.63 -13.29 7.31
C THR A 642 -14.15 -13.25 8.75
N VAL A 643 -12.87 -13.52 8.94
CA VAL A 643 -12.21 -13.49 10.25
C VAL A 643 -10.93 -12.68 10.09
N ASP A 644 -10.83 -11.58 10.83
CA ASP A 644 -9.58 -10.83 10.90
C ASP A 644 -8.49 -11.72 11.53
N CYS A 645 -7.33 -11.79 10.88
CA CYS A 645 -6.24 -12.65 11.30
C CYS A 645 -4.99 -11.82 11.59
N VAL A 646 -4.43 -12.05 12.77
CA VAL A 646 -3.10 -11.60 13.17
C VAL A 646 -2.37 -12.80 13.74
N SER A 647 -1.04 -12.79 13.65
CA SER A 647 -0.23 -13.86 14.22
C SER A 647 -0.55 -14.02 15.71
N PRO A 648 -0.67 -15.26 16.23
CA PRO A 648 -0.85 -15.52 17.65
C PRO A 648 0.26 -14.96 18.56
N ALA A 649 1.39 -14.55 17.97
CA ALA A 649 2.43 -13.78 18.64
C ALA A 649 1.94 -12.43 19.18
N PHE A 650 0.84 -11.88 18.66
CA PHE A 650 0.21 -10.66 19.15
C PHE A 650 -1.04 -10.97 19.96
N ASP A 651 -1.27 -10.18 21.01
CA ASP A 651 -2.55 -10.20 21.71
C ASP A 651 -3.63 -9.47 20.90
N GLY A 652 -4.76 -10.12 20.65
CA GLY A 652 -5.80 -9.58 19.76
C GLY A 652 -6.50 -8.30 20.25
N GLN A 653 -6.35 -7.93 21.53
CA GLN A 653 -6.96 -6.71 22.09
C GLN A 653 -5.92 -5.61 22.28
N THR A 654 -4.80 -5.94 22.91
CA THR A 654 -3.76 -4.95 23.26
C THR A 654 -2.74 -4.74 22.15
N LEU A 655 -2.67 -5.68 21.18
CA LEU A 655 -1.64 -5.74 20.14
C LEU A 655 -0.19 -5.79 20.67
N ASP A 656 -0.03 -6.09 21.97
CA ASP A 656 1.28 -6.36 22.55
C ASP A 656 1.80 -7.71 22.09
N ILE A 657 3.12 -7.82 22.02
CA ILE A 657 3.80 -9.05 21.63
C ILE A 657 3.86 -10.00 22.83
N ARG A 658 3.29 -11.19 22.65
CA ARG A 658 3.41 -12.32 23.56
C ARG A 658 4.80 -12.91 23.44
N LYS A 659 5.73 -12.30 24.19
CA LYS A 659 7.16 -12.62 24.15
C LYS A 659 7.47 -14.11 24.27
N SER A 660 6.69 -14.86 25.06
CA SER A 660 6.85 -16.33 25.17
C SER A 660 6.74 -17.05 23.82
N PHE A 661 5.82 -16.66 22.94
CA PHE A 661 5.68 -17.30 21.62
C PHE A 661 6.81 -16.94 20.67
N VAL A 662 7.31 -15.70 20.77
CA VAL A 662 8.42 -15.22 19.94
C VAL A 662 9.75 -15.83 20.38
N ASP A 663 10.03 -15.86 21.69
CA ASP A 663 11.29 -16.41 22.24
C ASP A 663 11.45 -17.91 21.93
N HIS A 664 10.35 -18.66 21.78
CA HIS A 664 10.35 -20.08 21.39
C HIS A 664 10.19 -20.32 19.87
N ASN A 665 10.17 -19.26 19.05
CA ASN A 665 9.90 -19.34 17.60
C ASN A 665 8.61 -20.11 17.25
N GLU A 666 7.56 -20.02 18.07
CA GLU A 666 6.29 -20.71 17.82
C GLU A 666 5.47 -19.99 16.75
N TYR A 667 5.44 -18.65 16.80
CA TYR A 667 4.64 -17.81 15.91
C TYR A 667 5.44 -16.58 15.46
N ALA A 668 5.26 -16.18 14.20
CA ALA A 668 6.01 -15.06 13.61
C ALA A 668 5.50 -13.71 14.10
N ALA A 669 6.40 -12.73 14.28
CA ALA A 669 6.04 -11.39 14.70
C ALA A 669 6.41 -10.36 13.62
N TRP A 670 5.47 -10.12 12.70
CA TRP A 670 5.63 -9.15 11.61
C TRP A 670 4.92 -7.84 11.92
N THR A 671 5.63 -6.72 11.74
CA THR A 671 5.06 -5.37 11.83
C THR A 671 5.50 -4.52 10.64
N GLU A 672 4.71 -3.52 10.29
CA GLU A 672 5.03 -2.51 9.27
C GLU A 672 5.22 -1.15 9.93
N SER A 673 6.23 -0.40 9.49
CA SER A 673 6.43 0.96 9.95
C SER A 673 5.29 1.86 9.49
N LYS A 674 4.82 2.73 10.38
CA LYS A 674 4.04 3.89 9.93
C LYS A 674 4.92 4.83 9.13
N TRP A 675 4.31 5.49 8.15
CA TRP A 675 4.92 6.51 7.33
C TRP A 675 3.91 7.63 7.07
N ASP A 676 4.40 8.83 6.81
CA ASP A 676 3.59 10.00 6.43
C ASP A 676 3.60 10.19 4.91
N ALA A 677 3.17 11.36 4.43
CA ALA A 677 3.21 11.71 3.02
C ALA A 677 4.59 11.50 2.38
N VAL A 678 4.61 10.66 1.35
CA VAL A 678 5.79 10.35 0.54
C VAL A 678 5.82 11.29 -0.68
N SER A 679 6.98 11.85 -0.99
CA SER A 679 7.14 12.70 -2.19
C SER A 679 8.54 12.62 -2.79
N LEU A 680 8.60 12.85 -4.10
CA LEU A 680 9.84 13.01 -4.86
C LEU A 680 9.81 14.38 -5.53
N ARG A 681 10.79 15.22 -5.21
CA ARG A 681 10.97 16.50 -5.91
C ARG A 681 12.30 16.56 -6.62
N ILE A 682 12.28 17.11 -7.81
CA ILE A 682 13.43 17.24 -8.69
C ILE A 682 13.66 18.72 -8.96
N PHE A 683 14.91 19.14 -8.91
CA PHE A 683 15.28 20.55 -9.10
C PHE A 683 16.70 20.70 -9.66
N VAL A 684 17.00 21.89 -10.15
CA VAL A 684 18.31 22.23 -10.69
C VAL A 684 19.20 22.76 -9.56
N GLN A 685 20.31 22.08 -9.30
CA GLN A 685 21.29 22.47 -8.30
C GLN A 685 22.40 23.33 -8.95
N PRO A 686 22.66 24.55 -8.45
CA PRO A 686 23.73 25.39 -8.95
C PRO A 686 25.10 24.87 -8.49
N ASN A 687 26.15 25.27 -9.20
CA ASN A 687 27.52 24.90 -8.85
C ASN A 687 27.85 25.33 -7.40
N PRO A 688 28.46 24.46 -6.57
CA PRO A 688 28.86 24.80 -5.20
C PRO A 688 29.69 26.10 -5.12
N LEU A 689 30.57 26.35 -6.09
CA LEU A 689 31.33 27.61 -6.16
C LEU A 689 30.43 28.84 -6.25
N GLN A 690 29.35 28.77 -7.02
CA GLN A 690 28.38 29.87 -7.13
C GLN A 690 27.67 30.11 -5.79
N GLN A 691 27.33 29.05 -5.06
CA GLN A 691 26.72 29.18 -3.73
C GLN A 691 27.67 29.88 -2.75
N TYR A 692 28.94 29.47 -2.70
CA TYR A 692 29.94 30.12 -1.87
C TYR A 692 30.13 31.60 -2.25
N LEU A 693 30.18 31.91 -3.54
CA LEU A 693 30.30 33.29 -4.02
C LEU A 693 29.11 34.16 -3.62
N ILE A 694 27.88 33.64 -3.69
CA ILE A 694 26.67 34.36 -3.26
C ILE A 694 26.75 34.68 -1.76
N VAL A 695 27.11 33.69 -0.92
CA VAL A 695 27.22 33.89 0.53
C VAL A 695 28.32 34.89 0.86
N ILE A 696 29.51 34.75 0.27
CA ILE A 696 30.64 35.67 0.50
C ILE A 696 30.27 37.09 0.09
N THR A 697 29.66 37.27 -1.08
CA THR A 697 29.23 38.58 -1.57
C THR A 697 28.17 39.20 -0.65
N GLY A 698 27.19 38.41 -0.20
CA GLY A 698 26.19 38.84 0.76
C GLY A 698 26.82 39.34 2.07
N VAL A 699 27.75 38.57 2.65
CA VAL A 699 28.48 38.96 3.87
C VAL A 699 29.26 40.25 3.67
N VAL A 700 29.99 40.39 2.56
CA VAL A 700 30.77 41.59 2.25
C VAL A 700 29.85 42.82 2.12
N ILE A 701 28.75 42.70 1.38
CA ILE A 701 27.77 43.80 1.23
C ILE A 701 27.16 44.17 2.58
N SER A 702 26.80 43.19 3.42
CA SER A 702 26.28 43.45 4.76
C SER A 702 27.30 44.20 5.62
N ILE A 703 28.58 43.82 5.60
CA ILE A 703 29.63 44.52 6.35
C ILE A 703 29.79 45.96 5.85
N VAL A 704 29.82 46.17 4.53
CA VAL A 704 29.91 47.51 3.93
C VAL A 704 28.71 48.36 4.33
N PHE A 705 27.49 47.83 4.23
CA PHE A 705 26.27 48.55 4.56
C PHE A 705 26.19 48.89 6.05
N VAL A 706 26.54 47.96 6.93
CA VAL A 706 26.61 48.22 8.38
C VAL A 706 27.66 49.28 8.69
N THR A 707 28.83 49.23 8.04
CA THR A 707 29.89 50.22 8.25
C THR A 707 29.45 51.60 7.77
N LEU A 708 28.86 51.71 6.59
CA LEU A 708 28.30 52.95 6.05
C LEU A 708 27.17 53.47 6.94
N PHE A 709 26.25 52.61 7.38
CA PHE A 709 25.17 52.99 8.28
C PHE A 709 25.70 53.54 9.60
N VAL A 710 26.66 52.86 10.24
CA VAL A 710 27.31 53.33 11.48
C VAL A 710 28.03 54.65 11.25
N TYR A 711 28.72 54.80 10.11
CA TYR A 711 29.40 56.04 9.73
C TYR A 711 28.42 57.21 9.56
N PHE A 712 27.34 57.02 8.78
CA PHE A 712 26.33 58.04 8.57
C PHE A 712 25.55 58.37 9.84
N ASN A 713 25.23 57.38 10.67
CA ASN A 713 24.56 57.60 11.95
C ASN A 713 25.43 58.44 12.90
N ARG A 714 26.73 58.13 12.99
CA ARG A 714 27.68 58.93 13.80
C ARG A 714 27.84 60.36 13.28
N ASN A 715 27.76 60.57 11.98
CA ASN A 715 27.98 61.86 11.34
C ASN A 715 26.68 62.56 10.90
N TYR A 716 25.52 62.10 11.39
CA TYR A 716 24.20 62.54 10.93
C TYR A 716 24.03 64.07 11.00
N GLN A 717 24.55 64.72 12.05
CA GLN A 717 24.44 66.17 12.24
C GLN A 717 25.14 67.02 11.16
N TYR A 718 26.13 66.45 10.46
CA TYR A 718 26.83 67.16 9.38
C TYR A 718 26.08 67.08 8.05
N TYR A 719 25.29 66.02 7.85
CA TYR A 719 24.60 65.76 6.59
C TYR A 719 23.13 66.18 6.61
N PHE A 720 22.51 66.23 7.80
CA PHE A 720 21.11 66.61 7.97
C PHE A 720 21.02 67.76 8.99
N ARG A 721 20.69 68.97 8.53
CA ARG A 721 20.41 70.12 9.42
C ARG A 721 19.00 69.99 10.00
N PRO A 722 18.79 70.24 11.30
CA PRO A 722 17.43 70.41 11.82
C PRO A 722 16.83 71.68 11.19
N MET A 723 15.60 71.55 10.70
CA MET A 723 14.80 72.69 10.27
C MET A 723 14.34 73.41 11.56
N ASN A 724 15.17 74.32 12.07
CA ASN A 724 14.81 75.17 13.20
C ASN A 724 14.28 76.49 12.66
N ASP A 725 12.99 76.73 12.87
CA ASP A 725 12.35 78.04 12.75
C ASP A 725 13.12 79.08 13.58
N THR A 726 13.60 80.13 12.91
CA THR A 726 14.34 81.22 13.54
C THR A 726 13.38 82.24 14.15
N CYS A 727 13.24 82.24 15.48
CA CYS A 727 12.83 83.42 16.23
C CYS A 727 14.03 83.94 17.04
N GLN A 728 14.53 85.13 16.68
CA GLN A 728 15.55 85.85 17.47
C GLN A 728 14.86 86.85 18.40
N THR A 729 15.31 86.86 19.66
CA THR A 729 14.96 87.82 20.71
C THR A 729 16.00 88.93 20.79
N THR A 730 15.57 90.19 20.67
CA THR A 730 16.24 91.35 21.29
C THR A 730 15.19 92.31 21.83
N GLU A 731 15.35 92.70 23.10
CA GLU A 731 14.48 93.60 23.85
C GLU A 731 14.57 95.04 23.34
N ASN A 732 13.48 95.53 22.75
CA ASN A 732 12.89 96.85 22.98
C ASN A 732 11.53 96.88 22.28
N LEU A 733 10.46 96.70 23.08
CA LEU A 733 9.03 96.76 22.74
C LEU A 733 8.52 95.83 21.60
N PRO A 734 7.42 95.09 21.83
CA PRO A 734 7.02 93.99 20.97
C PRO A 734 6.14 94.47 19.83
N THR A 735 6.53 94.15 18.59
CA THR A 735 5.56 93.95 17.51
C THR A 735 5.86 92.60 16.87
N CYS A 736 5.45 91.53 17.56
CA CYS A 736 5.02 90.33 16.86
C CYS A 736 3.68 90.71 16.22
N THR A 737 3.68 91.12 14.96
CA THR A 737 2.47 90.99 14.15
C THR A 737 2.24 89.49 14.00
N ALA A 738 1.34 88.98 14.84
CA ALA A 738 0.67 87.73 14.57
C ALA A 738 -0.07 87.91 13.24
N GLU A 739 0.45 87.32 12.16
CA GLU A 739 -0.47 86.78 11.16
C GLU A 739 -1.16 85.58 11.79
N ASN A 740 -2.25 85.90 12.49
CA ASN A 740 -3.34 84.98 12.68
C ASN A 740 -3.81 84.54 11.29
N ILE A 741 -3.45 83.32 10.90
CA ILE A 741 -4.38 82.47 10.14
C ILE A 741 -4.78 81.33 11.07
N THR A 742 -5.55 81.66 12.10
CA THR A 742 -6.63 80.77 12.52
C THR A 742 -7.78 80.96 11.54
N GLN A 743 -7.97 79.99 10.65
CA GLN A 743 -9.32 79.63 10.25
C GLN A 743 -9.50 78.13 10.44
N THR A 744 -9.99 77.79 11.63
CA THR A 744 -10.84 76.63 11.84
C THR A 744 -12.10 76.75 10.97
N PHE A 745 -12.36 75.70 10.19
CA PHE A 745 -13.66 75.10 9.87
C PHE A 745 -14.92 75.93 10.19
N HIS A 746 -15.70 76.32 9.16
CA HIS A 746 -16.95 75.62 8.78
C HIS A 746 -17.64 76.23 7.55
N ASP A 747 -18.15 75.30 6.72
CA ASP A 747 -19.42 75.30 5.98
C ASP A 747 -19.71 76.19 4.73
N THR A 748 -19.82 75.44 3.62
CA THR A 748 -20.96 75.37 2.68
C THR A 748 -21.15 76.41 1.56
N SER A 749 -21.73 75.88 0.47
CA SER A 749 -22.19 76.52 -0.76
C SER A 749 -21.04 76.94 -1.69
N GLY A 750 -21.08 76.73 -2.99
CA GLY A 750 -22.17 76.41 -3.90
C GLY A 750 -21.73 76.90 -5.27
N ASP A 751 -21.87 76.02 -6.25
CA ASP A 751 -22.26 76.37 -7.61
C ASP A 751 -21.29 77.14 -8.54
N ASN A 752 -20.85 76.38 -9.55
CA ASN A 752 -21.08 76.63 -10.98
C ASN A 752 -20.12 77.49 -11.84
N ARG A 753 -19.66 76.82 -12.92
CA ARG A 753 -19.42 77.30 -14.31
C ARG A 753 -18.15 78.13 -14.54
N ASN A 754 -17.36 77.98 -15.62
CA ASN A 754 -17.48 77.19 -16.85
C ASN A 754 -16.18 77.30 -17.69
N VAL A 755 -15.93 76.29 -18.53
CA VAL A 755 -15.33 76.33 -19.91
C VAL A 755 -13.79 76.42 -20.01
N VAL A 756 -13.03 75.51 -20.69
CA VAL A 756 -13.17 74.94 -22.06
C VAL A 756 -12.64 73.48 -22.18
N GLN A 757 -13.43 72.62 -22.85
CA GLN A 757 -13.15 71.49 -23.79
C GLN A 757 -11.69 71.13 -24.18
N SER A 758 -11.27 69.88 -24.42
CA SER A 758 -11.78 68.77 -25.27
C SER A 758 -10.88 67.52 -25.02
N SER A 759 -11.20 66.24 -25.23
CA SER A 759 -12.16 65.54 -26.11
C SER A 759 -12.44 64.12 -25.57
N GLU A 760 -13.63 63.62 -25.88
CA GLU A 760 -14.27 62.38 -25.40
C GLU A 760 -13.95 61.14 -26.24
N LEU A 761 -14.19 59.94 -25.66
CA LEU A 761 -15.02 58.89 -26.27
C LEU A 761 -15.53 57.92 -25.19
N ASN A 762 -16.79 58.11 -24.78
CA ASN A 762 -17.65 57.16 -24.05
C ASN A 762 -18.20 56.10 -25.03
N ILE A 763 -18.78 54.98 -24.58
CA ILE A 763 -20.24 54.72 -24.35
C ILE A 763 -20.34 53.16 -24.34
N ASP A 764 -21.15 52.41 -23.58
CA ASP A 764 -22.30 52.64 -22.69
C ASP A 764 -22.42 51.46 -21.70
N VAL A 765 -22.98 51.72 -20.52
CA VAL A 765 -23.72 50.75 -19.70
C VAL A 765 -25.09 51.35 -19.47
N ASN A 766 -26.15 50.66 -19.94
CA ASN A 766 -27.52 50.96 -19.56
C ASN A 766 -28.04 49.94 -18.54
N ALA A 767 -28.70 50.50 -17.54
CA ALA A 767 -29.33 49.86 -16.39
C ALA A 767 -30.52 48.95 -16.76
N ILE A 768 -30.96 48.13 -15.81
CA ILE A 768 -32.36 48.02 -15.33
C ILE A 768 -32.40 47.23 -14.01
N ILE A 769 -33.29 47.70 -13.14
CA ILE A 769 -33.66 47.30 -11.78
C ILE A 769 -34.61 46.09 -11.82
N ASP A 770 -34.53 45.17 -10.85
CA ASP A 770 -35.61 44.85 -9.86
C ASP A 770 -35.65 43.38 -9.37
N SER A 771 -36.07 43.22 -8.10
CA SER A 771 -36.48 42.01 -7.34
C SER A 771 -35.39 40.94 -7.05
N GLY A 772 -35.10 40.48 -5.83
CA GLY A 772 -35.83 40.45 -4.57
C GLY A 772 -36.31 39.02 -4.28
N ASP A 773 -35.63 38.26 -3.41
CA ASP A 773 -36.29 37.50 -2.32
C ASP A 773 -35.29 36.90 -1.31
N ASN A 774 -35.75 36.85 -0.06
CA ASN A 774 -35.10 36.37 1.16
C ASN A 774 -34.95 34.83 1.20
N ARG A 775 -33.95 34.34 1.96
CA ARG A 775 -34.22 33.37 3.05
C ARG A 775 -33.04 33.18 4.01
N ASP A 776 -33.45 32.99 5.27
CA ASP A 776 -32.75 33.01 6.55
C ASP A 776 -31.63 31.99 6.81
N PRO A 777 -30.83 32.21 7.88
CA PRO A 777 -29.89 31.26 8.48
C PRO A 777 -30.56 30.35 9.54
N THR A 778 -29.79 29.37 10.06
CA THR A 778 -30.09 28.33 11.09
C THR A 778 -30.53 26.98 10.49
N ILE A 779 -30.09 25.79 10.93
CA ILE A 779 -30.12 25.15 12.27
C ILE A 779 -29.28 23.84 12.25
N ALA A 780 -28.78 23.43 13.44
CA ALA A 780 -28.37 22.10 13.94
C ALA A 780 -27.00 21.51 13.57
#